data_AF-A0A1C5X1C3-F1
#
_entry.id   AF-A0A1C5X1C3-F1
#
_cell.length_a   1.000
_cell.length_b   1.000
_cell.length_c   1.000
_cell.angle_alpha   90.00
_cell.angle_beta   90.00
_cell.angle_gamma   90.00
#
_symmetry.space_group_name_H-M   'P 1'
#
loop_
_entity.id
_entity.type
_entity.pdbx_description
1 polymer ?
#
loop_
_entity_poly.entity_id
_entity_poly.type
_entity_poly.pdbx_seq_one_letter_code
_entity_poly.pdbx_strand_id
1 'polypeptide(L)'
;MKMKKYILYFLLGALVSGCGGNSSSHVLEDVIKENPQLREVLKRYEADTLKLRAAEFLIENLPYYCSYEGEQVERYQKQFELYGTGLYTPGEVQDSIRKMYGRINLRKSTVKPDLELPADFLIDNIEWAFKVWNEQPWGKNVSFADFCEYILPYRIEDEPLKPWREKVYNAFNPILDSVRALPEAQDPLFVSRVLIDSISRIKFHFTGQFGEGPHIGPDLVDWHSGNCRETADMLIYIFRALGIPCGCDYMPLRGDGNVAHFWNFILDKNGESYYMYETGMLEPVRKYWGIKSKIYRQTFSRNEDVVKDMRKDAEAVYPSFRFPHFIDVTRLYSGKRARKLNIPREKLFHKVPEDEVVYLCSPAWTDWEPIAWAHPGENDVSFNDVEGGVVLQLSVYKHGRLIPVSDPFVLDGSTGGVHYFEGSDETEEIKLLNKYHQFIEPFAQRMVGGVFEGSNRADFLQKDTLYVVKEAPVRLYSVVTLSSTKHYRYVRYVGPENGYCNVSEVAFYEDPADTCALQGRVIGTPNGQNGDGKHDYRNVYDGDPYTSFDYYQPTGGWAGLDLGRPCLIRKIIFTPRNRDNYVREGDTYELFYSSKGEWISIGEQIPASDSLLYMAPKGALLYLKNHTRGSDERIFEYEEGRQRYW
;
A
#
# COMPACT_ATOMS: atom_id res chain seq x y z
N MET A 1 -8.37 -7.44 4.76
CA MET A 1 -9.57 -7.95 4.05
C MET A 1 -10.48 -8.94 4.83
N LYS A 2 -10.45 -9.04 6.17
CA LYS A 2 -11.27 -10.04 6.92
C LYS A 2 -12.66 -9.57 7.39
N MET A 3 -13.09 -8.35 7.04
CA MET A 3 -14.38 -7.77 7.46
C MET A 3 -15.56 -8.05 6.51
N LYS A 4 -15.33 -8.39 5.23
CA LYS A 4 -16.40 -8.67 4.25
C LYS A 4 -17.05 -10.07 4.41
N LYS A 5 -16.88 -10.73 5.56
CA LYS A 5 -17.34 -12.12 5.81
C LYS A 5 -18.80 -12.27 6.24
N TYR A 6 -19.55 -11.17 6.41
CA TYR A 6 -20.91 -11.23 6.94
C TYR A 6 -21.85 -10.30 6.19
N ILE A 7 -22.16 -10.66 4.95
CA ILE A 7 -23.39 -10.22 4.28
C ILE A 7 -24.36 -11.41 4.33
N LEU A 8 -25.04 -11.51 5.46
CA LEU A 8 -26.22 -12.35 5.71
C LEU A 8 -26.90 -11.56 6.83
N TYR A 9 -27.94 -10.77 6.59
CA TYR A 9 -29.27 -11.11 6.11
C TYR A 9 -29.91 -9.82 5.59
N PHE A 10 -30.26 -9.70 4.30
CA PHE A 10 -31.36 -8.84 3.80
C PHE A 10 -31.55 -8.96 2.26
N LEU A 11 -31.34 -10.14 1.68
CA LEU A 11 -31.80 -10.46 0.32
C LEU A 11 -32.70 -11.69 0.41
N LEU A 12 -33.87 -11.52 1.03
CA LEU A 12 -34.95 -12.50 0.98
C LEU A 12 -36.01 -11.96 0.01
N GLY A 13 -35.93 -12.42 -1.24
CA GLY A 13 -37.09 -12.47 -2.14
C GLY A 13 -37.05 -11.64 -3.41
N ALA A 14 -36.20 -12.00 -4.37
CA ALA A 14 -36.55 -11.87 -5.79
C ALA A 14 -35.85 -12.98 -6.59
N LEU A 15 -36.53 -14.11 -6.72
CA LEU A 15 -36.13 -15.23 -7.56
C LEU A 15 -37.02 -15.26 -8.80
N VAL A 16 -36.36 -15.45 -9.95
CA VAL A 16 -36.87 -15.91 -11.26
C VAL A 16 -37.67 -14.91 -12.10
N SER A 17 -37.06 -14.44 -13.19
CA SER A 17 -37.51 -14.70 -14.57
C SER A 17 -36.42 -14.36 -15.57
N GLY A 18 -36.06 -15.33 -16.40
CA GLY A 18 -35.10 -15.16 -17.48
C GLY A 18 -35.66 -14.44 -18.71
N CYS A 19 -34.74 -14.23 -19.66
CA CYS A 19 -34.87 -13.71 -21.02
C CYS A 19 -34.79 -12.19 -21.22
N GLY A 20 -33.57 -11.74 -21.51
CA GLY A 20 -33.26 -10.94 -22.71
C GLY A 20 -33.84 -9.53 -22.83
N GLY A 21 -33.01 -8.53 -22.48
CA GLY A 21 -33.17 -7.13 -22.88
C GLY A 21 -33.69 -6.22 -21.74
N ASN A 22 -32.88 -5.20 -21.38
CA ASN A 22 -33.10 -4.20 -20.33
C ASN A 22 -33.07 -4.69 -18.87
N SER A 23 -31.87 -4.91 -18.33
CA SER A 23 -31.68 -5.20 -16.90
C SER A 23 -31.80 -3.97 -15.98
N SER A 24 -31.55 -2.75 -16.47
CA SER A 24 -31.55 -1.54 -15.64
C SER A 24 -32.95 -1.10 -15.17
N SER A 25 -33.96 -1.20 -16.05
CA SER A 25 -35.34 -0.81 -15.71
C SER A 25 -35.95 -1.65 -14.59
N HIS A 26 -35.53 -2.91 -14.46
CA HIS A 26 -36.02 -3.78 -13.38
C HIS A 26 -35.44 -3.40 -12.01
N VAL A 27 -34.14 -3.09 -11.94
CA VAL A 27 -33.50 -2.67 -10.68
C VAL A 27 -34.12 -1.39 -10.15
N LEU A 28 -34.32 -0.39 -11.02
CA LEU A 28 -34.92 0.88 -10.64
C LEU A 28 -36.34 0.69 -10.05
N GLU A 29 -37.17 -0.12 -10.70
CA GLU A 29 -38.54 -0.41 -10.23
C GLU A 29 -38.55 -1.16 -8.89
N ASP A 30 -37.66 -2.13 -8.71
CA ASP A 30 -37.52 -2.89 -7.47
C ASP A 30 -37.08 -1.98 -6.30
N VAL A 31 -36.10 -1.10 -6.53
CA VAL A 31 -35.66 -0.12 -5.53
C VAL A 31 -36.78 0.84 -5.15
N ILE A 32 -37.56 1.34 -6.12
CA ILE A 32 -38.71 2.21 -5.84
C ILE A 32 -39.82 1.47 -5.08
N LYS A 33 -39.97 0.17 -5.30
CA LYS A 33 -40.95 -0.64 -4.58
C LYS A 33 -40.55 -0.80 -3.11
N GLU A 34 -39.26 -1.00 -2.83
CA GLU A 34 -38.72 -1.07 -1.48
C GLU A 34 -38.72 0.30 -0.78
N ASN A 35 -38.44 1.37 -1.52
CA ASN A 35 -38.49 2.74 -1.02
C ASN A 35 -39.32 3.67 -1.93
N PRO A 36 -40.65 3.74 -1.71
CA PRO A 36 -41.57 4.51 -2.56
C PRO A 36 -41.30 6.03 -2.59
N GLN A 37 -40.61 6.59 -1.59
CA GLN A 37 -40.32 8.02 -1.54
C GLN A 37 -39.36 8.45 -2.66
N LEU A 38 -38.53 7.53 -3.18
CA LEU A 38 -37.57 7.81 -4.25
C LEU A 38 -38.25 8.20 -5.56
N ARG A 39 -39.55 7.89 -5.73
CA ARG A 39 -40.36 8.36 -6.87
C ARG A 39 -40.47 9.89 -6.91
N GLU A 40 -40.37 10.56 -5.75
CA GLU A 40 -40.35 12.02 -5.67
C GLU A 40 -39.12 12.59 -6.39
N VAL A 41 -37.96 11.95 -6.24
CA VAL A 41 -36.70 12.36 -6.90
C VAL A 41 -36.87 12.33 -8.42
N LEU A 42 -37.37 11.22 -8.96
CA LEU A 42 -37.60 11.06 -10.40
C LEU A 42 -38.63 12.08 -10.92
N LYS A 43 -39.75 12.23 -10.21
CA LYS A 43 -40.80 13.19 -10.58
C LYS A 43 -40.29 14.62 -10.57
N ARG A 44 -39.45 15.00 -9.61
CA ARG A 44 -38.87 16.35 -9.52
C ARG A 44 -38.04 16.70 -10.76
N TYR A 45 -37.41 15.72 -11.38
CA TYR A 45 -36.53 15.91 -12.54
C TYR A 45 -37.13 15.46 -13.87
N GLU A 46 -38.44 15.18 -13.94
CA GLU A 46 -39.10 14.68 -15.16
C GLU A 46 -38.88 15.56 -16.40
N ALA A 47 -38.71 16.87 -16.20
CA ALA A 47 -38.45 17.84 -17.27
C ALA A 47 -36.96 18.10 -17.56
N ASP A 48 -36.05 17.64 -16.70
CA ASP A 48 -34.59 17.80 -16.85
C ASP A 48 -33.97 16.43 -17.14
N THR A 49 -33.79 16.14 -18.43
CA THR A 49 -33.29 14.83 -18.89
C THR A 49 -31.93 14.43 -18.31
N LEU A 50 -31.05 15.38 -17.98
CA LEU A 50 -29.74 15.04 -17.40
C LEU A 50 -29.87 14.76 -15.90
N LYS A 51 -30.63 15.58 -15.17
CA LYS A 51 -30.88 15.31 -13.74
C LYS A 51 -31.70 14.05 -13.52
N LEU A 52 -32.66 13.75 -14.39
CA LEU A 52 -33.42 12.50 -14.34
C LEU A 52 -32.50 11.30 -14.49
N ARG A 53 -31.63 11.29 -15.50
CA ARG A 53 -30.65 10.21 -15.72
C ARG A 53 -29.64 10.08 -14.57
N ALA A 54 -29.25 11.20 -13.95
CA ALA A 54 -28.39 11.19 -12.77
C ALA A 54 -29.11 10.59 -11.54
N ALA A 55 -30.40 10.91 -11.37
CA ALA A 55 -31.22 10.33 -10.32
C ALA A 55 -31.41 8.82 -10.52
N GLU A 56 -31.73 8.37 -11.74
CA GLU A 56 -31.81 6.96 -12.10
C GLU A 56 -30.50 6.23 -11.80
N PHE A 57 -29.37 6.80 -12.23
CA PHE A 57 -28.03 6.26 -11.95
C PHE A 57 -27.75 6.07 -10.46
N LEU A 58 -28.10 7.05 -9.61
CA LEU A 58 -27.92 6.92 -8.16
C LEU A 58 -28.85 5.86 -7.58
N ILE A 59 -30.13 5.87 -7.95
CA ILE A 59 -31.16 4.97 -7.41
C ILE A 59 -30.84 3.50 -7.77
N GLU A 60 -30.43 3.23 -9.01
CA GLU A 60 -30.07 1.89 -9.47
C GLU A 60 -28.87 1.28 -8.71
N ASN A 61 -28.03 2.11 -8.09
CA ASN A 61 -26.85 1.66 -7.35
C ASN A 61 -27.03 1.59 -5.83
N LEU A 62 -28.13 2.13 -5.27
CA LEU A 62 -28.41 2.06 -3.82
C LEU A 62 -28.35 0.65 -3.21
N PRO A 63 -28.82 -0.43 -3.87
CA PRO A 63 -28.79 -1.79 -3.30
C PRO A 63 -27.40 -2.29 -2.90
N TYR A 64 -26.34 -1.70 -3.47
CA TYR A 64 -24.97 -2.18 -3.31
C TYR A 64 -24.18 -1.41 -2.24
N TYR A 65 -24.80 -0.41 -1.60
CA TYR A 65 -24.17 0.45 -0.62
C TYR A 65 -24.84 0.35 0.75
N CYS A 66 -24.02 0.48 1.79
CA CYS A 66 -24.47 0.55 3.17
C CYS A 66 -23.48 1.35 4.01
N SER A 67 -23.95 1.88 5.13
CA SER A 67 -23.11 2.57 6.12
C SER A 67 -22.90 1.69 7.34
N TYR A 68 -21.72 1.79 7.95
CA TYR A 68 -21.50 1.26 9.29
C TYR A 68 -21.66 2.37 10.33
N GLU A 69 -22.55 2.18 11.29
CA GLU A 69 -22.86 3.18 12.33
C GLU A 69 -22.73 2.58 13.75
N GLY A 70 -22.86 3.45 14.75
CA GLY A 70 -22.86 3.11 16.18
C GLY A 70 -21.53 3.32 16.89
N GLU A 71 -21.53 3.13 18.21
CA GLU A 71 -20.41 3.51 19.10
C GLU A 71 -19.05 2.93 18.70
N GLN A 72 -19.01 1.73 18.10
CA GLN A 72 -17.75 1.12 17.68
C GLN A 72 -17.12 1.87 16.51
N VAL A 73 -17.94 2.38 15.58
CA VAL A 73 -17.48 3.18 14.45
C VAL A 73 -17.05 4.56 14.92
N GLU A 74 -17.81 5.18 15.83
CA GLU A 74 -17.44 6.47 16.43
C GLU A 74 -16.08 6.40 17.14
N ARG A 75 -15.84 5.35 17.93
CA ARG A 75 -14.55 5.12 18.59
C ARG A 75 -13.42 4.88 17.58
N TYR A 76 -13.73 4.22 16.47
CA TYR A 76 -12.78 4.01 15.38
C TYR A 76 -12.40 5.34 14.71
N GLN A 77 -13.39 6.15 14.32
CA GLN A 77 -13.18 7.48 13.75
C GLN A 77 -12.46 8.43 14.71
N LYS A 78 -12.70 8.31 16.03
CA LYS A 78 -12.02 9.10 17.06
C LYS A 78 -10.50 8.95 17.02
N GLN A 79 -9.97 7.81 16.55
CA GLN A 79 -8.52 7.64 16.38
C GLN A 79 -7.97 8.65 15.37
N PHE A 80 -8.67 8.83 14.24
CA PHE A 80 -8.27 9.74 13.16
C PHE A 80 -8.41 11.20 13.58
N GLU A 81 -9.50 11.55 14.25
CA GLU A 81 -9.69 12.89 14.82
C GLU A 81 -8.55 13.27 15.77
N LEU A 82 -8.24 12.41 16.76
CA LEU A 82 -7.20 12.70 17.76
C LEU A 82 -5.81 12.74 17.15
N TYR A 83 -5.50 11.82 16.25
CA TYR A 83 -4.19 11.80 15.57
C TYR A 83 -4.01 13.00 14.63
N GLY A 84 -5.09 13.45 14.01
CA GLY A 84 -5.15 14.64 13.16
C GLY A 84 -4.72 15.93 13.86
N THR A 85 -4.80 15.99 15.20
CA THR A 85 -4.30 17.14 15.97
C THR A 85 -2.78 17.29 15.93
N GLY A 86 -2.06 16.22 15.60
CA GLY A 86 -0.59 16.17 15.67
C GLY A 86 0.00 16.17 17.07
N LEU A 87 -0.83 16.12 18.12
CA LEU A 87 -0.41 16.16 19.52
C LEU A 87 0.01 14.79 20.08
N TYR A 88 -0.40 13.71 19.43
CA TYR A 88 -0.25 12.34 19.92
C TYR A 88 0.37 11.45 18.84
N THR A 89 1.14 10.46 19.27
CA THR A 89 1.54 9.34 18.43
C THR A 89 0.36 8.39 18.20
N PRO A 90 0.36 7.57 17.12
CA PRO A 90 -0.72 6.61 16.89
C PRO A 90 -0.91 5.63 18.06
N GLY A 91 0.18 5.17 18.69
CA GLY A 91 0.12 4.28 19.85
C GLY A 91 -0.57 4.93 21.05
N GLU A 92 -0.24 6.20 21.37
CA GLU A 92 -0.89 6.93 22.46
C GLU A 92 -2.39 7.12 22.23
N VAL A 93 -2.81 7.36 20.98
CA VAL A 93 -4.22 7.45 20.59
C VAL A 93 -4.93 6.11 20.82
N GLN A 94 -4.36 5.01 20.34
CA GLN A 94 -4.92 3.66 20.51
C GLN A 94 -5.03 3.27 21.98
N ASP A 95 -4.00 3.51 22.78
CA ASP A 95 -3.98 3.20 24.20
C ASP A 95 -5.02 4.04 24.96
N SER A 96 -5.15 5.32 24.65
CA SER A 96 -6.13 6.22 25.27
C SER A 96 -7.56 5.79 24.99
N ILE A 97 -7.88 5.49 23.72
CA ILE A 97 -9.20 5.02 23.31
C ILE A 97 -9.50 3.65 23.93
N ARG A 98 -8.52 2.73 23.94
CA ARG A 98 -8.68 1.41 24.57
C ARG A 98 -8.90 1.52 26.07
N LYS A 99 -8.23 2.44 26.76
CA LYS A 99 -8.39 2.66 28.20
C LYS A 99 -9.76 3.24 28.55
N MET A 100 -10.27 4.19 27.76
CA MET A 100 -11.57 4.81 28.03
C MET A 100 -12.76 3.94 27.61
N TYR A 101 -12.67 3.29 26.45
CA TYR A 101 -13.83 2.65 25.82
C TYR A 101 -13.69 1.12 25.66
N GLY A 102 -12.54 0.55 25.99
CA GLY A 102 -12.22 -0.85 25.71
C GLY A 102 -11.77 -1.08 24.27
N ARG A 103 -11.55 -2.34 23.91
CA ARG A 103 -11.12 -2.71 22.55
C ARG A 103 -12.25 -2.44 21.54
N ILE A 104 -11.90 -1.79 20.43
CA ILE A 104 -12.80 -1.59 19.29
C ILE A 104 -13.12 -2.94 18.67
N ASN A 105 -14.40 -3.21 18.46
CA ASN A 105 -14.88 -4.39 17.75
C ASN A 105 -15.91 -3.98 16.70
N LEU A 106 -15.43 -3.69 15.51
CA LEU A 106 -16.24 -3.27 14.36
C LEU A 106 -17.28 -4.31 13.93
N ARG A 107 -17.22 -5.57 14.38
CA ARG A 107 -18.28 -6.56 14.12
C ARG A 107 -19.58 -6.28 14.88
N LYS A 108 -19.56 -5.35 15.83
CA LYS A 108 -20.74 -4.92 16.60
C LYS A 108 -21.29 -3.58 16.08
N SER A 109 -20.86 -3.10 14.92
CA SER A 109 -21.47 -1.94 14.28
C SER A 109 -22.87 -2.29 13.76
N THR A 110 -23.70 -1.26 13.62
CA THR A 110 -24.99 -1.35 12.94
C THR A 110 -24.76 -1.13 11.45
N VAL A 111 -25.31 -2.00 10.61
CA VAL A 111 -25.31 -1.79 9.16
C VAL A 111 -26.60 -1.09 8.76
N LYS A 112 -26.48 0.00 8.00
CA LYS A 112 -27.60 0.78 7.50
C LYS A 112 -27.59 0.80 5.96
N PRO A 113 -28.49 0.07 5.29
CA PRO A 113 -28.55 0.04 3.83
C PRO A 113 -28.92 1.40 3.23
N ASP A 114 -28.35 1.72 2.07
CA ASP A 114 -28.67 2.98 1.38
C ASP A 114 -30.05 2.96 0.71
N LEU A 115 -30.68 1.79 0.61
CA LEU A 115 -32.10 1.64 0.22
C LEU A 115 -33.05 2.46 1.09
N GLU A 116 -32.66 2.79 2.32
CA GLU A 116 -33.44 3.59 3.26
C GLU A 116 -33.21 5.11 3.13
N LEU A 117 -32.42 5.56 2.13
CA LEU A 117 -32.08 6.97 1.96
C LEU A 117 -33.30 7.86 1.70
N PRO A 118 -33.39 9.04 2.35
CA PRO A 118 -34.47 9.98 2.12
C PRO A 118 -34.32 10.71 0.77
N ALA A 119 -35.45 10.98 0.12
CA ALA A 119 -35.48 11.59 -1.21
C ALA A 119 -34.84 12.99 -1.23
N ASP A 120 -35.02 13.76 -0.17
CA ASP A 120 -34.46 15.11 0.00
C ASP A 120 -32.93 15.10 0.02
N PHE A 121 -32.30 14.09 0.63
CA PHE A 121 -30.85 13.91 0.62
C PHE A 121 -30.31 13.70 -0.79
N LEU A 122 -30.96 12.85 -1.60
CA LEU A 122 -30.57 12.64 -2.99
C LEU A 122 -30.79 13.89 -3.85
N ILE A 123 -31.92 14.58 -3.65
CA ILE A 123 -32.22 15.85 -4.33
C ILE A 123 -31.15 16.90 -4.01
N ASP A 124 -30.80 17.10 -2.74
CA ASP A 124 -29.77 18.05 -2.31
C ASP A 124 -28.40 17.70 -2.92
N ASN A 125 -28.01 16.41 -2.89
CA ASN A 125 -26.78 15.95 -3.53
C ASN A 125 -26.76 16.23 -5.05
N ILE A 126 -27.86 15.94 -5.75
CA ILE A 126 -27.99 16.18 -7.20
C ILE A 126 -27.89 17.68 -7.49
N GLU A 127 -28.58 18.54 -6.74
CA GLU A 127 -28.49 19.99 -6.93
C GLU A 127 -27.07 20.51 -6.74
N TRP A 128 -26.38 20.09 -5.69
CA TRP A 128 -24.98 20.48 -5.46
C TRP A 128 -24.04 19.96 -6.55
N ALA A 129 -24.19 18.71 -6.98
CA ALA A 129 -23.36 18.14 -8.04
C ALA A 129 -23.55 18.89 -9.37
N PHE A 130 -24.80 19.18 -9.76
CA PHE A 130 -25.09 19.95 -10.97
C PHE A 130 -24.66 21.41 -10.85
N LYS A 131 -24.74 22.02 -9.67
CA LYS A 131 -24.24 23.37 -9.42
C LYS A 131 -22.76 23.46 -9.78
N VAL A 132 -21.93 22.60 -9.20
CA VAL A 132 -20.48 22.65 -9.40
C VAL A 132 -20.08 22.19 -10.80
N TRP A 133 -20.84 21.29 -11.41
CA TRP A 133 -20.59 20.85 -12.79
C TRP A 133 -20.92 21.94 -13.83
N ASN A 134 -21.99 22.72 -13.60
CA ASN A 134 -22.43 23.75 -14.55
C ASN A 134 -21.74 25.11 -14.35
N GLU A 135 -21.49 25.51 -13.11
CA GLU A 135 -20.97 26.85 -12.81
C GLU A 135 -19.45 26.97 -13.00
N GLN A 136 -18.71 25.87 -12.89
CA GLN A 136 -17.25 25.89 -12.96
C GLN A 136 -16.75 25.83 -14.41
N PRO A 137 -15.72 26.61 -14.81
CA PRO A 137 -15.20 26.60 -16.17
C PRO A 137 -14.74 25.23 -16.67
N TRP A 138 -14.10 24.43 -15.80
CA TRP A 138 -13.62 23.08 -16.11
C TRP A 138 -14.74 22.05 -16.27
N GLY A 139 -15.90 22.26 -15.64
CA GLY A 139 -17.04 21.35 -15.74
C GLY A 139 -17.53 21.14 -17.18
N LYS A 140 -17.31 22.11 -18.06
CA LYS A 140 -17.61 22.04 -19.50
C LYS A 140 -16.86 20.94 -20.25
N ASN A 141 -15.72 20.50 -19.73
CA ASN A 141 -14.91 19.42 -20.32
C ASN A 141 -15.00 18.12 -19.50
N VAL A 142 -16.02 17.97 -18.66
CA VAL A 142 -16.33 16.72 -17.96
C VAL A 142 -17.53 16.09 -18.64
N SER A 143 -17.37 14.86 -19.14
CA SER A 143 -18.47 14.14 -19.78
C SER A 143 -19.57 13.80 -18.76
N PHE A 144 -20.81 13.59 -19.22
CA PHE A 144 -21.88 13.16 -18.31
C PHE A 144 -21.56 11.83 -17.61
N ALA A 145 -20.83 10.92 -18.28
CA ALA A 145 -20.43 9.64 -17.68
C ALA A 145 -19.42 9.85 -16.55
N ASP A 146 -18.38 10.67 -16.77
CA ASP A 146 -17.40 11.00 -15.74
C ASP A 146 -18.01 11.81 -14.61
N PHE A 147 -19.00 12.66 -14.90
CA PHE A 147 -19.80 13.35 -13.90
C PHE A 147 -20.52 12.35 -12.99
N CYS A 148 -21.22 11.36 -13.58
CA CYS A 148 -21.94 10.34 -12.81
C CYS A 148 -21.01 9.51 -11.91
N GLU A 149 -19.82 9.14 -12.39
CA GLU A 149 -18.90 8.30 -11.61
C GLU A 149 -18.04 9.06 -10.61
N TYR A 150 -17.64 10.29 -10.94
CA TYR A 150 -16.53 10.97 -10.25
C TYR A 150 -16.89 12.33 -9.67
N ILE A 151 -18.12 12.83 -9.84
CA ILE A 151 -18.59 14.09 -9.22
C ILE A 151 -19.91 13.90 -8.48
N LEU A 152 -20.90 13.27 -9.11
CA LEU A 152 -22.26 13.04 -8.63
C LEU A 152 -22.38 12.18 -7.35
N PRO A 153 -21.56 11.15 -7.11
CA PRO A 153 -21.80 10.24 -5.99
C PRO A 153 -21.75 10.96 -4.65
N TYR A 154 -22.75 10.66 -3.80
CA TYR A 154 -22.89 11.25 -2.46
C TYR A 154 -21.92 10.63 -1.43
N ARG A 155 -21.24 9.54 -1.80
CA ARG A 155 -20.34 8.75 -0.97
C ARG A 155 -19.19 8.12 -1.76
N ILE A 156 -18.27 7.45 -1.08
CA ILE A 156 -17.15 6.70 -1.64
C ILE A 156 -17.38 5.18 -1.54
N GLU A 157 -17.52 4.62 -0.34
CA GLU A 157 -17.79 3.18 -0.15
C GLU A 157 -18.76 2.95 1.02
N ASP A 158 -18.27 2.75 2.25
CA ASP A 158 -19.06 2.28 3.38
C ASP A 158 -19.09 3.25 4.58
N GLU A 159 -18.71 4.52 4.36
CA GLU A 159 -18.66 5.56 5.39
C GLU A 159 -20.04 5.95 5.94
N PRO A 160 -20.15 6.44 7.19
CA PRO A 160 -21.36 7.08 7.67
C PRO A 160 -21.77 8.27 6.80
N LEU A 161 -23.04 8.31 6.37
CA LEU A 161 -23.54 9.37 5.50
C LEU A 161 -23.77 10.69 6.24
N LYS A 162 -23.30 11.78 5.63
CA LYS A 162 -23.43 13.16 6.13
C LYS A 162 -23.60 14.12 4.96
N PRO A 163 -24.34 15.24 5.12
CA PRO A 163 -24.24 16.36 4.18
C PRO A 163 -22.83 16.97 4.25
N TRP A 164 -22.11 16.98 3.12
CA TRP A 164 -20.71 17.43 3.09
C TRP A 164 -20.40 18.46 2.01
N ARG A 165 -21.14 18.46 0.90
CA ARG A 165 -20.81 19.25 -0.30
C ARG A 165 -20.71 20.73 -0.01
N GLU A 166 -21.71 21.32 0.64
CA GLU A 166 -21.73 22.76 0.95
C GLU A 166 -20.53 23.18 1.80
N LYS A 167 -20.28 22.44 2.88
CA LYS A 167 -19.19 22.74 3.82
C LYS A 167 -17.83 22.72 3.11
N VAL A 168 -17.57 21.64 2.36
CA VAL A 168 -16.29 21.46 1.65
C VAL A 168 -16.16 22.46 0.49
N TYR A 169 -17.24 22.72 -0.25
CA TYR A 169 -17.27 23.75 -1.29
C TYR A 169 -16.89 25.11 -0.71
N ASN A 170 -17.55 25.56 0.36
CA ASN A 170 -17.29 26.87 0.95
C ASN A 170 -15.84 27.00 1.49
N ALA A 171 -15.24 25.90 1.96
CA ALA A 171 -13.87 25.89 2.45
C ALA A 171 -12.82 26.03 1.35
N PHE A 172 -12.98 25.36 0.20
CA PHE A 172 -11.93 25.26 -0.83
C PHE A 172 -12.23 26.07 -2.10
N ASN A 173 -13.50 26.37 -2.40
CA ASN A 173 -13.88 27.10 -3.61
C ASN A 173 -13.21 28.48 -3.78
N PRO A 174 -12.99 29.28 -2.70
CA PRO A 174 -12.30 30.56 -2.80
C PRO A 174 -10.86 30.48 -3.33
N ILE A 175 -10.18 29.33 -3.17
CA ILE A 175 -8.82 29.11 -3.70
C ILE A 175 -8.78 29.27 -5.23
N LEU A 176 -9.91 29.02 -5.90
CA LEU A 176 -10.01 28.99 -7.35
C LEU A 176 -10.54 30.29 -7.96
N ASP A 177 -10.81 31.34 -7.17
CA ASP A 177 -11.41 32.59 -7.65
C ASP A 177 -10.56 33.26 -8.74
N SER A 178 -9.25 33.38 -8.52
CA SER A 178 -8.32 33.93 -9.51
C SER A 178 -8.08 32.96 -10.68
N VAL A 179 -8.21 31.65 -10.44
CA VAL A 179 -7.99 30.60 -11.43
C VAL A 179 -9.06 30.66 -12.52
N ARG A 180 -10.33 30.89 -12.16
CA ARG A 180 -11.46 30.89 -13.12
C ARG A 180 -11.33 31.90 -14.26
N ALA A 181 -10.57 32.97 -14.06
CA ALA A 181 -10.34 33.99 -15.08
C ALA A 181 -9.27 33.58 -16.12
N LEU A 182 -8.51 32.52 -15.84
CA LEU A 182 -7.45 32.03 -16.72
C LEU A 182 -8.02 31.21 -17.89
N PRO A 183 -7.48 31.35 -19.13
CA PRO A 183 -7.90 30.52 -20.27
C PRO A 183 -7.79 29.02 -20.03
N GLU A 184 -6.80 28.60 -19.24
CA GLU A 184 -6.51 27.21 -18.88
C GLU A 184 -7.51 26.62 -17.87
N ALA A 185 -8.35 27.45 -17.24
CA ALA A 185 -9.32 27.01 -16.24
C ALA A 185 -10.37 26.04 -16.77
N GLN A 186 -10.49 25.91 -18.10
CA GLN A 186 -11.34 24.90 -18.72
C GLN A 186 -10.75 23.47 -18.62
N ASP A 187 -9.46 23.33 -18.32
CA ASP A 187 -8.80 22.04 -18.16
C ASP A 187 -8.82 21.60 -16.69
N PRO A 188 -9.54 20.51 -16.33
CA PRO A 188 -9.56 20.02 -14.96
C PRO A 188 -8.17 19.70 -14.41
N LEU A 189 -7.22 19.28 -15.25
CA LEU A 189 -5.84 19.01 -14.83
C LEU A 189 -5.11 20.27 -14.36
N PHE A 190 -5.30 21.38 -15.07
CA PHE A 190 -4.68 22.66 -14.71
C PHE A 190 -5.18 23.13 -13.34
N VAL A 191 -6.49 23.11 -13.15
CA VAL A 191 -7.15 23.53 -11.91
C VAL A 191 -6.74 22.63 -10.74
N SER A 192 -6.65 21.33 -10.99
CA SER A 192 -6.19 20.34 -10.00
C SER A 192 -4.77 20.64 -9.50
N ARG A 193 -3.85 21.03 -10.39
CA ARG A 193 -2.48 21.39 -9.99
C ARG A 193 -2.44 22.60 -9.06
N VAL A 194 -3.24 23.62 -9.34
CA VAL A 194 -3.33 24.81 -8.47
C VAL A 194 -3.92 24.45 -7.11
N LEU A 195 -4.98 23.62 -7.12
CA LEU A 195 -5.61 23.17 -5.89
C LEU A 195 -4.66 22.33 -5.02
N ILE A 196 -3.90 21.42 -5.62
CA ILE A 196 -2.92 20.58 -4.91
C ILE A 196 -1.78 21.41 -4.31
N ASP A 197 -1.29 22.44 -5.01
CA ASP A 197 -0.28 23.35 -4.43
C ASP A 197 -0.79 24.02 -3.14
N SER A 198 -2.09 24.29 -3.05
CA SER A 198 -2.71 24.84 -1.85
C SER A 198 -2.92 23.76 -0.77
N ILE A 199 -3.45 22.59 -1.14
CA ILE A 199 -3.74 21.48 -0.21
C ILE A 199 -2.45 20.88 0.37
N SER A 200 -1.38 20.77 -0.42
CA SER A 200 -0.07 20.23 0.01
C SER A 200 0.59 21.03 1.14
N ARG A 201 0.13 22.25 1.40
CA ARG A 201 0.57 23.08 2.54
C ARG A 201 -0.14 22.70 3.84
N ILE A 202 -1.24 21.97 3.75
CA ILE A 202 -1.97 21.44 4.90
C ILE A 202 -1.28 20.15 5.32
N LYS A 203 -0.86 20.09 6.58
CA LYS A 203 -0.13 18.93 7.10
C LYS A 203 -1.07 17.73 7.23
N PHE A 204 -0.76 16.65 6.52
CA PHE A 204 -1.42 15.36 6.70
C PHE A 204 -0.61 14.45 7.64
N HIS A 205 -1.29 13.85 8.61
CA HIS A 205 -0.73 12.96 9.61
C HIS A 205 -0.89 11.50 9.15
N PHE A 206 0.15 10.99 8.47
CA PHE A 206 0.14 9.62 7.95
C PHE A 206 0.34 8.56 9.04
N THR A 207 -0.45 7.48 9.03
CA THR A 207 -0.27 6.28 9.87
C THR A 207 -0.97 5.06 9.28
N GLY A 208 -0.28 3.91 9.28
CA GLY A 208 -0.87 2.60 8.97
C GLY A 208 -1.35 1.82 10.20
N GLN A 209 -1.24 2.38 11.41
CA GLN A 209 -1.40 1.61 12.66
C GLN A 209 -2.86 1.42 13.10
N PHE A 210 -3.81 2.19 12.58
CA PHE A 210 -5.22 2.15 13.03
C PHE A 210 -6.02 0.94 12.50
N GLY A 211 -5.41 0.10 11.68
CA GLY A 211 -6.02 -1.12 11.14
C GLY A 211 -7.03 -0.83 10.04
N GLU A 212 -7.68 -1.88 9.54
CA GLU A 212 -8.76 -1.77 8.56
C GLU A 212 -10.11 -1.56 9.25
N GLY A 213 -10.93 -0.69 8.68
CA GLY A 213 -12.30 -0.43 9.10
C GLY A 213 -13.10 0.27 8.00
N PRO A 214 -14.36 0.65 8.27
CA PRO A 214 -15.14 1.46 7.34
C PRO A 214 -14.39 2.72 6.91
N HIS A 215 -14.74 3.25 5.76
CA HIS A 215 -14.32 4.56 5.33
C HIS A 215 -14.74 5.61 6.38
N ILE A 216 -13.86 6.59 6.61
CA ILE A 216 -14.08 7.61 7.65
C ILE A 216 -15.13 8.62 7.21
N GLY A 217 -15.13 8.94 5.92
CA GLY A 217 -16.04 9.90 5.33
C GLY A 217 -15.47 11.33 5.29
N PRO A 218 -16.33 12.34 5.10
CA PRO A 218 -15.92 13.70 4.78
C PRO A 218 -15.21 14.43 5.95
N ASP A 219 -15.25 13.90 7.17
CA ASP A 219 -14.54 14.49 8.31
C ASP A 219 -13.01 14.47 8.14
N LEU A 220 -12.48 13.62 7.25
CA LEU A 220 -11.06 13.61 6.87
C LEU A 220 -10.58 14.95 6.32
N VAL A 221 -11.48 15.74 5.72
CA VAL A 221 -11.20 17.09 5.23
C VAL A 221 -10.86 18.06 6.37
N ASP A 222 -11.26 17.78 7.61
CA ASP A 222 -10.85 18.55 8.78
C ASP A 222 -9.71 17.87 9.55
N TRP A 223 -9.73 16.54 9.65
CA TRP A 223 -8.81 15.78 10.51
C TRP A 223 -7.44 15.51 9.87
N HIS A 224 -7.35 15.45 8.54
CA HIS A 224 -6.10 15.29 7.80
C HIS A 224 -5.22 14.14 8.33
N SER A 225 -5.78 12.95 8.56
CA SER A 225 -5.02 11.82 9.11
C SER A 225 -5.48 10.47 8.56
N GLY A 226 -4.59 9.48 8.60
CA GLY A 226 -4.86 8.11 8.16
C GLY A 226 -3.76 7.55 7.27
N ASN A 227 -4.08 6.55 6.44
CA ASN A 227 -3.13 5.97 5.48
C ASN A 227 -3.46 6.43 4.05
N CYS A 228 -2.85 5.78 3.05
CA CYS A 228 -3.05 6.13 1.63
C CYS A 228 -4.52 6.10 1.18
N ARG A 229 -5.38 5.26 1.78
CA ARG A 229 -6.83 5.22 1.51
C ARG A 229 -7.50 6.48 2.03
N GLU A 230 -7.29 6.83 3.29
CA GLU A 230 -7.90 8.04 3.87
C GLU A 230 -7.36 9.33 3.22
N THR A 231 -6.09 9.36 2.81
CA THR A 231 -5.57 10.47 2.00
C THR A 231 -6.32 10.57 0.67
N ALA A 232 -6.56 9.44 -0.01
CA ALA A 232 -7.29 9.42 -1.26
C ALA A 232 -8.75 9.86 -1.10
N ASP A 233 -9.43 9.38 -0.06
CA ASP A 233 -10.81 9.76 0.27
C ASP A 233 -10.96 11.25 0.52
N MET A 234 -10.06 11.82 1.34
CA MET A 234 -10.05 13.25 1.64
C MET A 234 -10.00 14.09 0.36
N LEU A 235 -9.10 13.73 -0.56
CA LEU A 235 -8.94 14.44 -1.82
C LEU A 235 -10.14 14.23 -2.75
N ILE A 236 -10.78 13.05 -2.75
CA ILE A 236 -12.03 12.82 -3.49
C ILE A 236 -13.11 13.79 -3.03
N TYR A 237 -13.35 13.94 -1.73
CA TYR A 237 -14.36 14.88 -1.24
C TYR A 237 -14.06 16.33 -1.65
N ILE A 238 -12.82 16.78 -1.50
CA ILE A 238 -12.42 18.15 -1.87
C ILE A 238 -12.65 18.38 -3.36
N PHE A 239 -12.20 17.46 -4.21
CA PHE A 239 -12.28 17.63 -5.67
C PHE A 239 -13.73 17.54 -6.17
N ARG A 240 -14.52 16.59 -5.65
CA ARG A 240 -15.94 16.45 -5.98
C ARG A 240 -16.76 17.66 -5.57
N ALA A 241 -16.45 18.25 -4.41
CA ALA A 241 -17.10 19.49 -3.96
C ALA A 241 -16.84 20.65 -4.92
N LEU A 242 -15.78 20.62 -5.72
CA LEU A 242 -15.41 21.68 -6.67
C LEU A 242 -15.70 21.31 -8.13
N GLY A 243 -16.41 20.19 -8.37
CA GLY A 243 -16.76 19.75 -9.72
C GLY A 243 -15.57 19.27 -10.56
N ILE A 244 -14.50 18.80 -9.92
CA ILE A 244 -13.33 18.22 -10.59
C ILE A 244 -13.48 16.68 -10.57
N PRO A 245 -13.41 15.98 -11.72
CA PRO A 245 -13.55 14.53 -11.77
C PRO A 245 -12.31 13.86 -11.17
N CYS A 246 -12.48 13.36 -9.94
CA CYS A 246 -11.44 12.69 -9.17
C CYS A 246 -11.99 11.38 -8.58
N GLY A 247 -11.14 10.35 -8.58
CA GLY A 247 -11.45 9.08 -7.96
C GLY A 247 -10.19 8.42 -7.42
N CYS A 248 -10.27 7.13 -7.13
CA CYS A 248 -9.15 6.34 -6.61
C CYS A 248 -8.81 5.20 -7.58
N ASP A 249 -7.54 5.12 -7.93
CA ASP A 249 -6.94 3.92 -8.51
C ASP A 249 -6.19 3.19 -7.40
N TYR A 250 -6.22 1.86 -7.43
CA TYR A 250 -5.59 1.03 -6.41
C TYR A 250 -5.01 -0.24 -7.00
N MET A 251 -3.95 -0.74 -6.38
CA MET A 251 -3.51 -2.12 -6.57
C MET A 251 -4.01 -2.97 -5.40
N PRO A 252 -4.71 -4.09 -5.64
CA PRO A 252 -5.25 -4.93 -4.57
C PRO A 252 -4.18 -5.43 -3.61
N LEU A 253 -2.98 -5.69 -4.14
CA LEU A 253 -1.80 -6.02 -3.35
C LEU A 253 -0.57 -5.47 -4.06
N ARG A 254 0.31 -4.82 -3.30
CA ARG A 254 1.64 -4.43 -3.78
C ARG A 254 2.42 -5.66 -4.20
N GLY A 255 3.14 -5.56 -5.31
CA GLY A 255 4.00 -6.65 -5.75
C GLY A 255 5.15 -6.91 -4.78
N ASP A 256 5.60 -5.86 -4.08
CA ASP A 256 6.75 -5.79 -3.19
C ASP A 256 6.40 -5.72 -1.69
N GLY A 257 5.14 -5.98 -1.33
CA GLY A 257 4.67 -5.88 0.05
C GLY A 257 3.39 -6.68 0.30
N ASN A 258 2.97 -6.78 1.56
CA ASN A 258 1.78 -7.54 1.96
C ASN A 258 0.53 -6.65 2.14
N VAL A 259 0.46 -5.52 1.45
CA VAL A 259 -0.58 -4.50 1.66
C VAL A 259 -1.09 -3.96 0.32
N ALA A 260 -2.37 -3.62 0.27
CA ALA A 260 -2.95 -2.86 -0.83
C ALA A 260 -2.37 -1.44 -0.88
N HIS A 261 -2.55 -0.75 -2.00
CA HIS A 261 -2.13 0.63 -2.09
C HIS A 261 -3.10 1.44 -2.96
N PHE A 262 -3.43 2.64 -2.49
CA PHE A 262 -4.49 3.51 -3.01
C PHE A 262 -3.90 4.88 -3.34
N TRP A 263 -4.32 5.48 -4.45
CA TRP A 263 -3.93 6.82 -4.84
C TRP A 263 -5.02 7.46 -5.70
N ASN A 264 -5.00 8.79 -5.83
CA ASN A 264 -5.98 9.48 -6.66
C ASN A 264 -5.60 9.46 -8.13
N PHE A 265 -6.62 9.42 -8.98
CA PHE A 265 -6.50 9.80 -10.37
C PHE A 265 -7.34 11.04 -10.66
N ILE A 266 -6.93 11.80 -11.67
CA ILE A 266 -7.65 12.94 -12.23
C ILE A 266 -7.67 12.80 -13.76
N LEU A 267 -8.77 13.22 -14.37
CA LEU A 267 -8.91 13.30 -15.82
C LEU A 267 -8.60 14.71 -16.33
N ASP A 268 -7.87 14.82 -17.42
CA ASP A 268 -7.75 16.09 -18.15
C ASP A 268 -8.99 16.34 -19.04
N LYS A 269 -9.02 17.49 -19.73
CA LYS A 269 -10.11 17.85 -20.65
C LYS A 269 -10.32 16.89 -21.83
N ASN A 270 -9.39 15.97 -22.09
CA ASN A 270 -9.46 14.96 -23.14
C ASN A 270 -9.78 13.56 -22.60
N GLY A 271 -9.95 13.41 -21.28
CA GLY A 271 -10.16 12.13 -20.62
C GLY A 271 -8.86 11.36 -20.31
N GLU A 272 -7.68 11.95 -20.49
CA GLU A 272 -6.41 11.31 -20.15
C GLU A 272 -6.23 11.26 -18.62
N SER A 273 -5.76 10.12 -18.12
CA SER A 273 -5.59 9.92 -16.68
C SER A 273 -4.21 10.37 -16.18
N TYR A 274 -4.23 11.10 -15.07
CA TYR A 274 -3.07 11.50 -14.28
C TYR A 274 -3.20 10.92 -12.88
N TYR A 275 -2.11 10.39 -12.33
CA TYR A 275 -2.07 9.93 -10.95
C TYR A 275 -1.42 10.99 -10.07
N MET A 276 -1.82 10.97 -8.81
CA MET A 276 -1.17 11.72 -7.74
C MET A 276 -0.89 10.77 -6.59
N TYR A 277 0.37 10.74 -6.16
CA TYR A 277 0.77 10.05 -4.94
C TYR A 277 0.72 11.06 -3.78
N GLU A 278 -0.15 10.81 -2.79
CA GLU A 278 -0.41 11.70 -1.65
C GLU A 278 -0.79 13.13 -2.11
N THR A 279 -0.02 14.16 -1.74
CA THR A 279 -0.19 15.55 -2.21
C THR A 279 0.94 15.95 -3.17
N GLY A 280 1.53 14.98 -3.86
CA GLY A 280 2.63 15.17 -4.79
C GLY A 280 2.21 15.76 -6.15
N MET A 281 3.19 15.90 -7.04
CA MET A 281 2.95 16.42 -8.38
C MET A 281 2.11 15.43 -9.21
N LEU A 282 1.11 15.95 -9.92
CA LEU A 282 0.32 15.19 -10.89
C LEU A 282 1.16 14.77 -12.09
N GLU A 283 1.20 13.47 -12.34
CA GLU A 283 1.93 12.88 -13.46
C GLU A 283 1.03 11.95 -14.29
N PRO A 284 1.29 11.79 -15.59
CA PRO A 284 0.57 10.80 -16.38
C PRO A 284 0.70 9.38 -15.80
N VAL A 285 -0.39 8.62 -15.74
CA VAL A 285 -0.44 7.25 -15.15
C VAL A 285 0.64 6.30 -15.69
N ARG A 286 1.01 6.44 -16.97
CA ARG A 286 2.09 5.67 -17.63
C ARG A 286 3.48 5.83 -17.00
N LYS A 287 3.69 6.85 -16.16
CA LYS A 287 4.95 7.08 -15.44
C LYS A 287 5.00 6.41 -14.06
N TYR A 288 3.90 5.83 -13.60
CA TYR A 288 3.82 5.21 -12.30
C TYR A 288 4.85 4.09 -12.14
N TRP A 289 5.67 4.18 -11.09
CA TRP A 289 6.84 3.35 -10.87
C TRP A 289 6.58 2.11 -9.98
N GLY A 290 5.44 2.05 -9.28
CA GLY A 290 5.17 0.98 -8.31
C GLY A 290 5.12 -0.42 -8.92
N ILE A 291 5.65 -1.39 -8.17
CA ILE A 291 5.68 -2.83 -8.51
C ILE A 291 4.27 -3.40 -8.29
N LYS A 292 3.70 -3.97 -9.34
CA LYS A 292 2.27 -4.30 -9.41
C LYS A 292 2.02 -5.36 -10.47
N SER A 293 0.92 -6.08 -10.30
CA SER A 293 0.40 -6.99 -11.33
C SER A 293 -0.91 -6.48 -11.93
N LYS A 294 -1.80 -5.93 -11.10
CA LYS A 294 -3.10 -5.35 -11.47
C LYS A 294 -3.31 -3.98 -10.84
N ILE A 295 -3.96 -3.07 -11.56
CA ILE A 295 -4.51 -1.82 -11.03
C ILE A 295 -5.99 -1.73 -11.43
N TYR A 296 -6.81 -1.41 -10.45
CA TYR A 296 -8.23 -1.15 -10.61
C TYR A 296 -8.56 0.31 -10.29
N ARG A 297 -9.49 0.87 -11.03
CA ARG A 297 -10.11 2.16 -10.77
C ARG A 297 -11.43 1.93 -10.06
N GLN A 298 -11.64 2.55 -8.91
CA GLN A 298 -12.92 2.50 -8.21
C GLN A 298 -13.98 3.27 -9.01
N THR A 299 -15.17 2.67 -9.13
CA THR A 299 -16.37 3.27 -9.73
C THR A 299 -17.47 3.36 -8.69
N PHE A 300 -18.41 4.28 -8.86
CA PHE A 300 -19.64 4.25 -8.06
C PHE A 300 -20.60 3.19 -8.59
N SER A 301 -20.72 3.07 -9.92
CA SER A 301 -21.58 2.04 -10.47
C SER A 301 -21.02 0.63 -10.26
N ARG A 302 -21.94 -0.33 -10.11
CA ARG A 302 -21.60 -1.75 -10.18
C ARG A 302 -21.28 -2.14 -11.63
N ASN A 303 -20.15 -2.79 -11.84
CA ASN A 303 -19.74 -3.27 -13.15
C ASN A 303 -20.55 -4.53 -13.55
N GLU A 304 -21.67 -4.32 -14.24
CA GLU A 304 -22.57 -5.39 -14.68
C GLU A 304 -21.92 -6.40 -15.65
N ASP A 305 -20.90 -5.99 -16.40
CA ASP A 305 -20.19 -6.89 -17.30
C ASP A 305 -19.35 -7.90 -16.51
N VAL A 306 -18.70 -7.45 -15.43
CA VAL A 306 -17.98 -8.34 -14.50
C VAL A 306 -18.94 -9.29 -13.79
N VAL A 307 -20.10 -8.80 -13.34
CA VAL A 307 -21.12 -9.66 -12.69
C VAL A 307 -21.59 -10.77 -13.63
N LYS A 308 -21.90 -10.43 -14.89
CA LYS A 308 -22.32 -11.41 -15.90
C LYS A 308 -21.19 -12.38 -16.25
N ASP A 309 -19.95 -11.89 -16.35
CA ASP A 309 -18.78 -12.71 -16.68
C ASP A 309 -18.48 -13.77 -15.61
N MET A 310 -18.69 -13.47 -14.32
CA MET A 310 -18.45 -14.41 -13.21
C MET A 310 -19.29 -15.68 -13.27
N ARG A 311 -20.49 -15.65 -13.89
CA ARG A 311 -21.40 -16.82 -14.05
C ARG A 311 -21.68 -17.59 -12.75
N LYS A 312 -21.66 -16.89 -11.61
CA LYS A 312 -21.90 -17.45 -10.28
C LYS A 312 -22.79 -16.51 -9.49
N ASP A 313 -23.53 -17.08 -8.55
CA ASP A 313 -24.20 -16.28 -7.52
C ASP A 313 -23.17 -15.51 -6.70
N ALA A 314 -23.52 -14.30 -6.27
CA ALA A 314 -22.65 -13.40 -5.52
C ALA A 314 -22.00 -14.09 -4.29
N GLU A 315 -22.71 -14.98 -3.61
CA GLU A 315 -22.20 -15.71 -2.44
C GLU A 315 -21.11 -16.73 -2.76
N ALA A 316 -21.07 -17.24 -4.00
CA ALA A 316 -20.04 -18.15 -4.48
C ALA A 316 -18.80 -17.42 -5.02
N VAL A 317 -18.87 -16.10 -5.22
CA VAL A 317 -17.76 -15.27 -5.68
C VAL A 317 -16.92 -14.82 -4.47
N TYR A 318 -15.59 -14.79 -4.65
CA TYR A 318 -14.67 -14.27 -3.64
C TYR A 318 -15.04 -12.84 -3.20
N PRO A 319 -14.97 -12.49 -1.89
CA PRO A 319 -15.58 -11.26 -1.38
C PRO A 319 -15.18 -9.95 -2.06
N SER A 320 -13.94 -9.78 -2.51
CA SER A 320 -13.51 -8.55 -3.21
C SER A 320 -14.10 -8.39 -4.61
N PHE A 321 -14.59 -9.48 -5.20
CA PHE A 321 -15.18 -9.51 -6.55
C PHE A 321 -16.71 -9.61 -6.54
N ARG A 322 -17.33 -9.74 -5.36
CA ARG A 322 -18.77 -9.96 -5.20
C ARG A 322 -19.62 -8.80 -5.72
N PHE A 323 -19.18 -7.58 -5.45
CA PHE A 323 -19.80 -6.34 -5.91
C PHE A 323 -18.72 -5.51 -6.61
N PRO A 324 -18.53 -5.68 -7.92
CA PRO A 324 -17.39 -5.10 -8.63
C PRO A 324 -17.63 -3.61 -8.90
N HIS A 325 -17.35 -2.76 -7.91
CA HIS A 325 -17.31 -1.30 -8.03
C HIS A 325 -15.94 -0.84 -8.55
N PHE A 326 -15.51 -1.44 -9.66
CA PHE A 326 -14.24 -1.12 -10.28
C PHE A 326 -14.18 -1.47 -11.77
N ILE A 327 -13.20 -0.86 -12.44
CA ILE A 327 -12.76 -1.23 -13.79
C ILE A 327 -11.25 -1.51 -13.79
N ASP A 328 -10.80 -2.40 -14.68
CA ASP A 328 -9.37 -2.70 -14.84
C ASP A 328 -8.68 -1.61 -15.67
N VAL A 329 -7.75 -0.90 -15.05
CA VAL A 329 -6.97 0.17 -15.70
C VAL A 329 -5.49 -0.20 -15.83
N THR A 330 -5.13 -1.48 -15.61
CA THR A 330 -3.74 -1.94 -15.61
C THR A 330 -3.00 -1.57 -16.90
N ARG A 331 -3.68 -1.63 -18.05
CA ARG A 331 -3.11 -1.22 -19.36
C ARG A 331 -2.72 0.26 -19.40
N LEU A 332 -3.48 1.16 -18.76
CA LEU A 332 -3.17 2.60 -18.75
C LEU A 332 -1.82 2.89 -18.08
N TYR A 333 -1.54 2.14 -17.02
CA TYR A 333 -0.32 2.29 -16.22
C TYR A 333 0.87 1.52 -16.81
N SER A 334 0.62 0.31 -17.29
CA SER A 334 1.67 -0.65 -17.65
C SER A 334 1.99 -0.62 -19.14
N GLY A 335 1.08 -0.09 -19.97
CA GLY A 335 1.22 -0.03 -21.42
C GLY A 335 1.51 -1.41 -22.02
N LYS A 336 2.64 -1.54 -22.72
CA LYS A 336 3.08 -2.81 -23.33
C LYS A 336 3.47 -3.89 -22.29
N ARG A 337 3.68 -3.51 -21.03
CA ARG A 337 3.98 -4.45 -19.94
C ARG A 337 2.73 -5.16 -19.40
N ALA A 338 1.53 -4.61 -19.64
CA ALA A 338 0.27 -5.33 -19.40
C ALA A 338 0.08 -6.38 -20.51
N ARG A 339 0.38 -7.63 -20.17
CA ARG A 339 0.36 -8.77 -21.09
C ARG A 339 -0.84 -9.66 -20.83
N LYS A 340 -1.17 -10.51 -21.79
CA LYS A 340 -2.05 -11.65 -21.56
C LYS A 340 -1.23 -12.77 -20.94
N LEU A 341 -1.57 -13.18 -19.72
CA LEU A 341 -0.97 -14.31 -19.03
C LEU A 341 -1.76 -15.57 -19.39
N ASN A 342 -1.10 -16.57 -19.95
CA ASN A 342 -1.71 -17.87 -20.26
C ASN A 342 -1.04 -18.94 -19.42
N ILE A 343 -1.78 -19.58 -18.52
CA ILE A 343 -1.31 -20.70 -17.72
C ILE A 343 -1.84 -22.00 -18.33
N PRO A 344 -0.97 -22.87 -18.89
CA PRO A 344 -1.41 -24.11 -19.50
C PRO A 344 -2.12 -25.04 -18.50
N ARG A 345 -3.14 -25.78 -18.94
CA ARG A 345 -3.92 -26.66 -18.04
C ARG A 345 -3.10 -27.79 -17.45
N GLU A 346 -2.03 -28.23 -18.10
CA GLU A 346 -1.09 -29.22 -17.58
C GLU A 346 -0.28 -28.73 -16.37
N LYS A 347 -0.25 -27.42 -16.12
CA LYS A 347 0.35 -26.82 -14.93
C LYS A 347 -0.61 -26.72 -13.75
N LEU A 348 -1.86 -27.17 -13.92
CA LEU A 348 -2.82 -27.26 -12.82
C LEU A 348 -2.68 -28.61 -12.10
N PHE A 349 -2.80 -28.61 -10.78
CA PHE A 349 -2.72 -29.83 -9.96
C PHE A 349 -3.78 -30.87 -10.30
N HIS A 350 -4.92 -30.41 -10.79
CA HIS A 350 -6.05 -31.24 -11.18
C HIS A 350 -6.89 -30.55 -12.24
N LYS A 351 -7.77 -31.30 -12.90
CA LYS A 351 -8.69 -30.76 -13.88
C LYS A 351 -9.70 -29.81 -13.21
N VAL A 352 -9.67 -28.54 -13.61
CA VAL A 352 -10.65 -27.53 -13.18
C VAL A 352 -11.76 -27.37 -14.25
N PRO A 353 -13.06 -27.42 -13.90
CA PRO A 353 -14.17 -27.23 -14.84
C PRO A 353 -14.20 -25.84 -15.51
N GLU A 354 -14.73 -25.75 -16.73
CA GLU A 354 -14.79 -24.48 -17.50
C GLU A 354 -15.77 -23.46 -16.91
N ASP A 355 -16.77 -23.91 -16.15
CA ASP A 355 -17.72 -23.07 -15.43
C ASP A 355 -17.21 -22.63 -14.04
N GLU A 356 -16.00 -23.06 -13.65
CA GLU A 356 -15.35 -22.64 -12.41
C GLU A 356 -14.67 -21.29 -12.59
N VAL A 357 -14.69 -20.45 -11.54
CA VAL A 357 -13.91 -19.21 -11.50
C VAL A 357 -12.54 -19.51 -10.90
N VAL A 358 -11.49 -19.26 -11.67
CA VAL A 358 -10.10 -19.35 -11.22
C VAL A 358 -9.57 -17.96 -10.92
N TYR A 359 -9.03 -17.79 -9.72
CA TYR A 359 -8.46 -16.54 -9.25
C TYR A 359 -6.94 -16.53 -9.45
N LEU A 360 -6.44 -15.45 -10.03
CA LEU A 360 -5.03 -15.10 -9.98
C LEU A 360 -4.79 -14.42 -8.64
N CYS A 361 -3.93 -14.99 -7.81
CA CYS A 361 -3.69 -14.54 -6.44
C CYS A 361 -2.26 -14.02 -6.28
N SER A 362 -2.09 -12.99 -5.46
CA SER A 362 -0.82 -12.42 -5.05
C SER A 362 -0.53 -12.79 -3.58
N PRO A 363 0.73 -13.00 -3.19
CA PRO A 363 1.08 -13.48 -1.86
C PRO A 363 1.02 -12.37 -0.81
N ALA A 364 0.31 -12.64 0.29
CA ALA A 364 0.18 -11.77 1.46
C ALA A 364 0.61 -12.57 2.71
N TRP A 365 1.86 -12.38 3.15
CA TRP A 365 2.51 -13.26 4.12
C TRP A 365 2.46 -14.74 3.66
N THR A 366 1.86 -15.62 4.45
CA THR A 366 1.62 -17.03 4.12
C THR A 366 0.24 -17.28 3.52
N ASP A 367 -0.59 -16.24 3.36
CA ASP A 367 -1.90 -16.31 2.71
C ASP A 367 -1.79 -15.81 1.24
N TRP A 368 -2.87 -15.96 0.49
CA TRP A 368 -2.97 -15.54 -0.91
C TRP A 368 -4.22 -14.67 -1.11
N GLU A 369 -4.06 -13.55 -1.81
CA GLU A 369 -5.16 -12.61 -2.07
C GLU A 369 -5.48 -12.55 -3.56
N PRO A 370 -6.72 -12.88 -3.97
CA PRO A 370 -7.20 -12.75 -5.33
C PRO A 370 -7.09 -11.32 -5.87
N ILE A 371 -6.38 -11.18 -6.99
CA ILE A 371 -6.15 -9.90 -7.68
C ILE A 371 -6.76 -9.87 -9.08
N ALA A 372 -7.13 -11.00 -9.67
CA ALA A 372 -7.88 -11.09 -10.91
C ALA A 372 -8.61 -12.44 -10.99
N TRP A 373 -9.48 -12.62 -11.99
CA TRP A 373 -10.21 -13.86 -12.22
C TRP A 373 -10.22 -14.22 -13.71
N ALA A 374 -10.47 -15.49 -14.01
CA ALA A 374 -10.69 -16.03 -15.34
C ALA A 374 -11.46 -17.36 -15.26
N HIS A 375 -12.02 -17.77 -16.39
CA HIS A 375 -12.53 -19.13 -16.57
C HIS A 375 -11.50 -20.00 -17.31
N PRO A 376 -11.41 -21.31 -17.00
CA PRO A 376 -10.59 -22.22 -17.80
C PRO A 376 -11.10 -22.29 -19.24
N GLY A 377 -10.20 -22.07 -20.20
CA GLY A 377 -10.42 -22.37 -21.61
C GLY A 377 -10.11 -23.82 -21.94
N GLU A 378 -10.07 -24.15 -23.24
CA GLU A 378 -9.77 -25.50 -23.72
C GLU A 378 -8.37 -25.97 -23.26
N ASN A 379 -7.35 -25.14 -23.48
CA ASN A 379 -5.94 -25.49 -23.25
C ASN A 379 -5.26 -24.72 -22.11
N ASP A 380 -5.80 -23.57 -21.70
CA ASP A 380 -5.17 -22.68 -20.71
C ASP A 380 -6.20 -21.97 -19.82
N VAL A 381 -5.70 -21.35 -18.75
CA VAL A 381 -6.41 -20.30 -17.99
C VAL A 381 -5.74 -18.97 -18.34
N SER A 382 -6.53 -18.05 -18.90
CA SER A 382 -6.06 -16.81 -19.52
C SER A 382 -6.48 -15.57 -18.71
N PHE A 383 -5.52 -14.75 -18.29
CA PHE A 383 -5.78 -13.47 -17.63
C PHE A 383 -5.31 -12.30 -18.50
N ASN A 384 -6.16 -11.29 -18.67
CA ASN A 384 -5.80 -10.09 -19.42
C ASN A 384 -5.09 -9.07 -18.52
N ASP A 385 -4.30 -8.21 -19.16
CA ASP A 385 -3.70 -7.02 -18.55
C ASP A 385 -2.90 -7.29 -17.27
N VAL A 386 -2.01 -8.28 -17.30
CA VAL A 386 -1.15 -8.65 -16.17
C VAL A 386 0.25 -8.06 -16.39
N GLU A 387 0.73 -7.26 -15.45
CA GLU A 387 2.13 -6.85 -15.39
C GLU A 387 2.96 -7.89 -14.61
N GLY A 388 4.17 -8.18 -15.12
CA GLY A 388 5.10 -9.15 -14.54
C GLY A 388 5.98 -8.59 -13.43
N GLY A 389 6.84 -9.45 -12.86
CA GLY A 389 7.72 -9.10 -11.73
C GLY A 389 7.09 -9.26 -10.35
N VAL A 390 5.97 -10.00 -10.28
CA VAL A 390 5.26 -10.34 -9.03
C VAL A 390 5.02 -11.85 -9.02
N VAL A 391 5.22 -12.48 -7.86
CA VAL A 391 4.87 -13.90 -7.66
C VAL A 391 3.36 -14.03 -7.59
N LEU A 392 2.82 -15.02 -8.27
CA LEU A 392 1.40 -15.27 -8.43
C LEU A 392 1.10 -16.75 -8.23
N GLN A 393 -0.15 -17.06 -7.89
CA GLN A 393 -0.66 -18.42 -7.79
C GLN A 393 -2.10 -18.48 -8.29
N LEU A 394 -2.51 -19.59 -8.90
CA LEU A 394 -3.91 -19.83 -9.21
C LEU A 394 -4.62 -20.55 -8.06
N SER A 395 -5.83 -20.09 -7.73
CA SER A 395 -6.71 -20.72 -6.73
C SER A 395 -8.16 -20.74 -7.19
N VAL A 396 -8.96 -21.67 -6.66
CA VAL A 396 -10.43 -21.64 -6.73
C VAL A 396 -11.02 -21.32 -5.37
N TYR A 397 -12.18 -20.66 -5.33
CA TYR A 397 -12.84 -20.33 -4.07
C TYR A 397 -13.98 -21.30 -3.78
N LYS A 398 -13.85 -22.10 -2.71
CA LYS A 398 -14.87 -23.07 -2.28
C LYS A 398 -15.04 -23.04 -0.77
N HIS A 399 -16.29 -23.10 -0.33
CA HIS A 399 -16.64 -23.18 1.10
C HIS A 399 -15.96 -22.11 1.96
N GLY A 400 -15.84 -20.89 1.45
CA GLY A 400 -15.26 -19.77 2.17
C GLY A 400 -13.72 -19.76 2.23
N ARG A 401 -13.04 -20.60 1.44
CA ARG A 401 -11.57 -20.74 1.41
C ARG A 401 -11.05 -20.75 -0.03
N LEU A 402 -9.82 -20.27 -0.19
CA LEU A 402 -9.06 -20.44 -1.42
C LEU A 402 -8.38 -21.81 -1.38
N ILE A 403 -8.47 -22.54 -2.48
CA ILE A 403 -7.84 -23.83 -2.68
C ILE A 403 -6.88 -23.67 -3.85
N PRO A 404 -5.55 -23.86 -3.65
CA PRO A 404 -4.58 -23.68 -4.71
C PRO A 404 -4.78 -24.73 -5.81
N VAL A 405 -4.61 -24.30 -7.06
CA VAL A 405 -4.69 -25.17 -8.24
C VAL A 405 -3.43 -25.13 -9.10
N SER A 406 -2.44 -24.31 -8.75
CA SER A 406 -1.11 -24.29 -9.38
C SER A 406 -0.02 -24.08 -8.34
N ASP A 407 1.21 -24.44 -8.69
CA ASP A 407 2.39 -23.95 -7.96
C ASP A 407 2.48 -22.43 -8.12
N PRO A 408 3.14 -21.73 -7.17
CA PRO A 408 3.48 -20.33 -7.38
C PRO A 408 4.36 -20.17 -8.62
N PHE A 409 4.24 -19.03 -9.29
CA PHE A 409 5.03 -18.68 -10.45
C PHE A 409 5.25 -17.18 -10.55
N VAL A 410 6.23 -16.76 -11.36
CA VAL A 410 6.41 -15.37 -11.75
C VAL A 410 6.28 -15.22 -13.25
N LEU A 411 5.55 -14.17 -13.67
CA LEU A 411 5.58 -13.68 -15.04
C LEU A 411 6.79 -12.75 -15.19
N ASP A 412 7.75 -13.12 -16.04
CA ASP A 412 8.88 -12.27 -16.36
C ASP A 412 8.41 -11.04 -17.16
N GLY A 413 8.60 -9.84 -16.62
CA GLY A 413 8.14 -8.61 -17.25
C GLY A 413 8.82 -8.29 -18.58
N SER A 414 10.05 -8.78 -18.79
CA SER A 414 10.87 -8.50 -19.97
C SER A 414 10.57 -9.49 -21.12
N THR A 415 10.60 -10.79 -20.83
CA THR A 415 10.42 -11.86 -21.82
C THR A 415 8.96 -12.25 -22.00
N GLY A 416 8.14 -12.11 -20.95
CA GLY A 416 6.79 -12.68 -20.88
C GLY A 416 6.77 -14.18 -20.59
N GLY A 417 7.91 -14.79 -20.29
CA GLY A 417 7.99 -16.19 -19.85
C GLY A 417 7.45 -16.37 -18.44
N VAL A 418 7.00 -17.59 -18.13
CA VAL A 418 6.53 -17.97 -16.79
C VAL A 418 7.56 -18.91 -16.16
N HIS A 419 8.03 -18.55 -14.97
CA HIS A 419 8.91 -19.39 -14.16
C HIS A 419 8.14 -19.91 -12.94
N TYR A 420 8.11 -21.22 -12.75
CA TYR A 420 7.37 -21.87 -11.67
C TYR A 420 8.29 -22.24 -10.52
N PHE A 421 7.82 -22.05 -9.29
CA PHE A 421 8.50 -22.43 -8.05
C PHE A 421 8.04 -23.83 -7.61
N GLU A 422 8.36 -24.85 -8.42
CA GLU A 422 7.93 -26.23 -8.18
C GLU A 422 8.69 -26.88 -7.01
N GLY A 423 9.90 -26.37 -6.72
CA GLY A 423 10.86 -27.06 -5.85
C GLY A 423 11.36 -28.38 -6.47
N SER A 424 12.49 -28.86 -6.00
CA SER A 424 13.03 -30.17 -6.38
C SER A 424 13.22 -31.06 -5.16
N ASP A 425 13.33 -32.36 -5.38
CA ASP A 425 13.69 -33.32 -4.31
C ASP A 425 15.13 -33.10 -3.80
N GLU A 426 15.97 -32.41 -4.57
CA GLU A 426 17.31 -32.02 -4.12
C GLU A 426 17.24 -30.84 -3.16
N THR A 427 17.97 -30.95 -2.05
CA THR A 427 18.12 -29.86 -1.09
C THR A 427 19.50 -29.21 -1.20
N GLU A 428 19.58 -27.96 -0.78
CA GLU A 428 20.81 -27.21 -0.61
C GLU A 428 20.85 -26.54 0.77
N GLU A 429 22.06 -26.34 1.31
CA GLU A 429 22.25 -25.54 2.52
C GLU A 429 22.13 -24.06 2.16
N ILE A 430 21.17 -23.37 2.76
CA ILE A 430 20.92 -21.94 2.54
C ILE A 430 21.26 -21.15 3.80
N LYS A 431 21.83 -19.95 3.60
CA LYS A 431 22.10 -18.99 4.67
C LYS A 431 21.17 -17.80 4.59
N LEU A 432 20.38 -17.62 5.65
CA LEU A 432 19.41 -16.53 5.75
C LEU A 432 19.94 -15.44 6.67
N LEU A 433 19.84 -14.19 6.23
CA LEU A 433 20.39 -13.00 6.90
C LEU A 433 19.29 -12.04 7.37
N ASN A 434 18.10 -12.14 6.79
CA ASN A 434 16.97 -11.27 7.03
C ASN A 434 15.66 -12.00 6.74
N LYS A 435 14.54 -11.39 7.17
CA LYS A 435 13.17 -11.87 6.91
C LYS A 435 12.37 -10.98 5.94
N TYR A 436 12.93 -9.82 5.56
CA TYR A 436 12.27 -8.83 4.70
C TYR A 436 13.25 -8.18 3.70
N HIS A 437 12.73 -7.82 2.53
CA HIS A 437 13.47 -7.28 1.39
C HIS A 437 14.26 -6.01 1.75
N GLN A 438 15.59 -6.05 1.64
CA GLN A 438 16.47 -4.92 2.00
C GLN A 438 16.50 -3.76 0.98
N PHE A 439 16.22 -3.96 -0.31
CA PHE A 439 16.17 -2.85 -1.27
C PHE A 439 14.97 -1.88 -1.10
N ILE A 440 13.90 -2.27 -0.39
CA ILE A 440 12.83 -1.32 -0.01
C ILE A 440 13.31 -0.45 1.16
N GLU A 441 14.25 -0.95 1.96
CA GLU A 441 14.90 -0.20 3.04
C GLU A 441 16.10 0.58 2.47
N PRO A 442 16.01 1.92 2.29
CA PRO A 442 17.08 2.67 1.62
C PRO A 442 18.36 2.75 2.46
N PHE A 443 18.35 2.27 3.70
CA PHE A 443 19.36 2.54 4.71
C PHE A 443 20.73 1.92 4.39
N ALA A 444 20.78 0.64 4.02
CA ALA A 444 22.03 0.00 3.65
C ALA A 444 22.63 0.64 2.39
N GLN A 445 21.79 0.98 1.41
CA GLN A 445 22.21 1.67 0.19
C GLN A 445 22.76 3.08 0.47
N ARG A 446 22.22 3.78 1.47
CA ARG A 446 22.71 5.11 1.91
C ARG A 446 24.09 5.07 2.57
N MET A 447 24.63 3.89 2.88
CA MET A 447 26.02 3.76 3.31
C MET A 447 27.02 3.70 2.14
N VAL A 448 26.57 3.42 0.91
CA VAL A 448 27.45 3.26 -0.25
C VAL A 448 28.15 4.59 -0.56
N GLY A 449 29.48 4.57 -0.61
CA GLY A 449 30.33 5.75 -0.70
C GLY A 449 30.76 6.32 0.65
N GLY A 450 30.20 5.84 1.76
CA GLY A 450 30.62 6.20 3.11
C GLY A 450 32.05 5.76 3.39
N VAL A 451 32.75 6.52 4.24
CA VAL A 451 34.20 6.39 4.42
C VAL A 451 34.56 6.21 5.88
N PHE A 452 35.37 5.21 6.18
CA PHE A 452 36.05 5.07 7.46
C PHE A 452 37.42 5.74 7.39
N GLU A 453 37.70 6.62 8.34
CA GLU A 453 38.88 7.47 8.35
C GLU A 453 39.65 7.32 9.66
N GLY A 454 40.98 7.40 9.58
CA GLY A 454 41.89 7.44 10.74
C GLY A 454 42.71 8.74 10.74
N SER A 455 42.92 9.33 11.91
CA SER A 455 43.74 10.53 12.09
C SER A 455 44.48 10.55 13.44
N ASN A 456 45.57 11.31 13.49
CA ASN A 456 46.22 11.70 14.74
C ASN A 456 45.92 13.16 15.15
N ARG A 457 45.05 13.85 14.40
CA ARG A 457 44.52 15.18 14.72
C ARG A 457 43.02 15.12 14.92
N ALA A 458 42.53 15.75 15.99
CA ALA A 458 41.10 15.76 16.33
C ALA A 458 40.21 16.46 15.28
N ASP A 459 40.81 17.37 14.48
CA ASP A 459 40.12 18.11 13.41
C ASP A 459 39.97 17.32 12.11
N PHE A 460 40.61 16.14 12.00
CA PHE A 460 40.66 15.32 10.78
C PHE A 460 41.14 16.09 9.53
N LEU A 461 41.87 17.21 9.67
CA LEU A 461 42.46 17.93 8.54
C LEU A 461 43.56 17.11 7.85
N GLN A 462 44.27 16.27 8.63
CA GLN A 462 45.20 15.27 8.13
C GLN A 462 44.68 13.89 8.51
N LYS A 463 44.22 13.13 7.53
CA LYS A 463 43.55 11.85 7.73
C LYS A 463 43.91 10.88 6.63
N ASP A 464 43.87 9.60 6.95
CA ASP A 464 43.98 8.51 5.99
C ASP A 464 42.61 7.83 5.83
N THR A 465 42.28 7.42 4.62
CA THR A 465 41.13 6.56 4.35
C THR A 465 41.47 5.12 4.73
N LEU A 466 40.71 4.55 5.66
CA LEU A 466 40.85 3.15 6.10
C LEU A 466 40.03 2.22 5.22
N TYR A 467 38.78 2.59 4.92
CA TYR A 467 37.87 1.81 4.09
C TYR A 467 36.81 2.69 3.45
N VAL A 468 36.34 2.30 2.27
CA VAL A 468 35.19 2.90 1.59
C VAL A 468 34.16 1.81 1.39
N VAL A 469 32.92 2.07 1.81
CA VAL A 469 31.79 1.16 1.58
C VAL A 469 31.45 1.19 0.10
N LYS A 470 31.79 0.12 -0.63
CA LYS A 470 31.59 0.05 -2.09
C LYS A 470 30.23 -0.52 -2.49
N GLU A 471 29.66 -1.34 -1.63
CA GLU A 471 28.41 -2.06 -1.86
C GLU A 471 27.56 -1.99 -0.58
N ALA A 472 26.24 -2.07 -0.76
CA ALA A 472 25.32 -2.03 0.37
C ALA A 472 25.55 -3.25 1.29
N PRO A 473 25.65 -3.05 2.62
CA PRO A 473 25.68 -4.15 3.57
C PRO A 473 24.46 -5.06 3.43
N VAL A 474 24.68 -6.37 3.37
CA VAL A 474 23.62 -7.39 3.22
C VAL A 474 23.32 -8.16 4.51
N ARG A 475 24.13 -7.96 5.55
CA ARG A 475 24.00 -8.61 6.86
C ARG A 475 24.04 -7.57 7.97
N LEU A 476 23.57 -7.95 9.16
CA LEU A 476 23.56 -7.06 10.31
C LEU A 476 24.98 -6.57 10.66
N TYR A 477 25.97 -7.48 10.72
CA TYR A 477 27.34 -7.13 11.04
C TYR A 477 28.29 -7.30 9.85
N SER A 478 28.59 -6.21 9.14
CA SER A 478 29.60 -6.21 8.08
C SER A 478 31.01 -6.17 8.65
N VAL A 479 31.87 -7.11 8.25
CA VAL A 479 33.25 -7.23 8.74
C VAL A 479 34.23 -6.87 7.62
N VAL A 480 35.14 -5.95 7.90
CA VAL A 480 36.23 -5.55 7.00
C VAL A 480 37.56 -5.78 7.69
N THR A 481 38.46 -6.51 7.04
CA THR A 481 39.86 -6.68 7.48
C THR A 481 40.77 -5.74 6.70
N LEU A 482 41.68 -5.08 7.39
CA LEU A 482 42.59 -4.07 6.86
C LEU A 482 44.05 -4.49 7.05
N SER A 483 44.91 -4.08 6.11
CA SER A 483 46.35 -4.28 6.17
C SER A 483 47.10 -3.01 6.63
N SER A 484 46.43 -2.12 7.36
CA SER A 484 47.05 -0.87 7.84
C SER A 484 48.18 -1.14 8.82
N THR A 485 49.29 -0.41 8.67
CA THR A 485 50.46 -0.44 9.56
C THR A 485 50.60 0.83 10.40
N LYS A 486 49.74 1.83 10.16
CA LYS A 486 49.76 3.13 10.84
C LYS A 486 48.86 3.12 12.07
N HIS A 487 49.28 3.87 13.10
CA HIS A 487 48.50 4.06 14.32
C HIS A 487 47.70 5.36 14.25
N TYR A 488 46.45 5.31 14.72
CA TYR A 488 45.51 6.44 14.74
C TYR A 488 44.93 6.61 16.13
N ARG A 489 44.89 7.86 16.63
CA ARG A 489 44.19 8.18 17.88
C ARG A 489 42.70 8.46 17.66
N TYR A 490 42.35 9.04 16.52
CA TYR A 490 40.98 9.39 16.16
C TYR A 490 40.53 8.54 14.97
N VAL A 491 39.36 7.93 15.09
CA VAL A 491 38.76 7.12 14.03
C VAL A 491 37.30 7.51 13.86
N ARG A 492 36.77 7.46 12.64
CA ARG A 492 35.36 7.77 12.39
C ARG A 492 34.82 7.11 11.13
N TYR A 493 33.50 7.00 11.08
CA TYR A 493 32.71 6.82 9.86
C TYR A 493 32.12 8.17 9.42
N VAL A 494 32.23 8.48 8.13
CA VAL A 494 31.65 9.65 7.48
C VAL A 494 30.60 9.19 6.48
N GLY A 495 29.37 9.69 6.63
CA GLY A 495 28.29 9.38 5.71
C GLY A 495 28.54 9.99 4.31
N PRO A 496 28.13 9.31 3.23
CA PRO A 496 28.22 9.87 1.88
C PRO A 496 27.26 11.04 1.69
N GLU A 497 27.42 11.76 0.58
CA GLU A 497 26.46 12.78 0.15
C GLU A 497 25.07 12.17 -0.06
N ASN A 498 24.03 12.84 0.44
CA ASN A 498 22.63 12.36 0.45
C ASN A 498 22.40 11.05 1.24
N GLY A 499 23.37 10.61 2.05
CA GLY A 499 23.29 9.38 2.84
C GLY A 499 22.73 9.57 4.26
N TYR A 500 22.56 10.81 4.74
CA TYR A 500 22.11 11.12 6.11
C TYR A 500 22.96 10.45 7.21
N CYS A 501 24.18 10.00 6.88
CA CYS A 501 25.04 9.20 7.75
C CYS A 501 24.32 8.04 8.45
N ASN A 502 23.43 7.32 7.74
CA ASN A 502 22.70 6.20 8.31
C ASN A 502 23.63 5.04 8.68
N VAL A 503 23.85 4.85 9.98
CA VAL A 503 24.65 3.76 10.57
C VAL A 503 24.14 3.47 11.98
N SER A 504 24.06 2.19 12.33
CA SER A 504 23.61 1.72 13.64
C SER A 504 24.75 1.51 14.61
N GLU A 505 25.80 0.81 14.21
CA GLU A 505 26.94 0.49 15.09
C GLU A 505 28.24 0.55 14.28
N VAL A 506 29.33 0.99 14.92
CA VAL A 506 30.69 0.90 14.39
C VAL A 506 31.65 0.45 15.48
N ALA A 507 32.49 -0.54 15.17
CA ALA A 507 33.53 -1.04 16.05
C ALA A 507 34.87 -1.16 15.32
N PHE A 508 35.95 -0.77 15.99
CA PHE A 508 37.32 -0.84 15.48
C PHE A 508 38.17 -1.79 16.33
N TYR A 509 39.11 -2.50 15.70
CA TYR A 509 39.93 -3.54 16.35
C TYR A 509 41.40 -3.44 15.93
N GLU A 510 42.31 -3.71 16.86
CA GLU A 510 43.77 -3.73 16.63
C GLU A 510 44.20 -4.98 15.87
N ASP A 511 43.59 -6.14 16.15
CA ASP A 511 43.83 -7.41 15.46
C ASP A 511 42.54 -8.01 14.85
N PRO A 512 42.59 -8.63 13.66
CA PRO A 512 41.43 -9.32 13.10
C PRO A 512 40.84 -10.42 13.99
N ALA A 513 41.64 -11.06 14.85
CA ALA A 513 41.20 -12.09 15.79
C ALA A 513 40.56 -11.54 17.07
N ASP A 514 40.67 -10.23 17.35
CA ASP A 514 40.14 -9.63 18.58
C ASP A 514 38.61 -9.76 18.67
N THR A 515 38.08 -10.12 19.83
CA THR A 515 36.63 -10.14 20.07
C THR A 515 36.12 -8.90 20.79
N CYS A 516 37.02 -8.10 21.39
CA CYS A 516 36.67 -6.86 22.09
C CYS A 516 37.02 -5.65 21.22
N ALA A 517 36.06 -4.77 20.99
CA ALA A 517 36.27 -3.53 20.26
C ALA A 517 37.11 -2.53 21.07
N LEU A 518 37.88 -1.71 20.36
CA LEU A 518 38.59 -0.57 20.93
C LEU A 518 37.60 0.42 21.55
N GLN A 519 37.96 0.90 22.74
CA GLN A 519 37.16 1.84 23.51
C GLN A 519 37.73 3.25 23.39
N GLY A 520 36.86 4.25 23.44
CA GLY A 520 37.25 5.65 23.36
C GLY A 520 36.11 6.58 23.74
N ARG A 521 36.41 7.88 23.79
CA ARG A 521 35.36 8.90 23.94
C ARG A 521 34.65 9.09 22.61
N VAL A 522 33.33 8.93 22.61
CA VAL A 522 32.49 9.13 21.43
C VAL A 522 32.53 10.60 20.98
N ILE A 523 32.74 10.81 19.68
CA ILE A 523 32.83 12.10 19.01
C ILE A 523 32.04 12.04 17.69
N GLY A 524 31.51 13.17 17.22
CA GLY A 524 30.71 13.19 16.00
C GLY A 524 29.99 14.50 15.77
N THR A 525 29.21 14.55 14.69
CA THR A 525 28.33 15.69 14.40
C THR A 525 27.01 15.52 15.17
N PRO A 526 26.69 16.38 16.16
CA PRO A 526 25.42 16.29 16.87
C PRO A 526 24.26 16.75 15.98
N ASN A 527 23.10 16.10 16.14
CA ASN A 527 21.86 16.61 15.57
C ASN A 527 21.34 17.83 16.35
N GLY A 528 21.67 17.93 17.65
CA GLY A 528 21.28 19.05 18.50
C GLY A 528 19.76 19.27 18.53
N GLN A 529 19.32 20.53 18.49
CA GLN A 529 17.89 20.89 18.48
C GLN A 529 17.18 20.60 17.15
N ASN A 530 17.92 20.32 16.08
CA ASN A 530 17.36 20.02 14.76
C ASN A 530 17.04 18.52 14.58
N GLY A 531 17.50 17.67 15.50
CA GLY A 531 17.20 16.24 15.49
C GLY A 531 15.85 15.91 16.11
N ASP A 532 15.43 14.67 15.93
CA ASP A 532 14.23 14.11 16.56
C ASP A 532 14.44 13.62 18.01
N GLY A 533 15.64 13.85 18.55
CA GLY A 533 16.05 13.43 19.89
C GLY A 533 16.33 11.94 20.06
N LYS A 534 16.16 11.12 19.01
CA LYS A 534 16.30 9.65 19.07
C LYS A 534 17.46 9.11 18.24
N HIS A 535 17.86 9.81 17.18
CA HIS A 535 18.85 9.31 16.22
C HIS A 535 20.11 10.18 16.16
N ASP A 536 20.92 10.20 17.22
CA ASP A 536 22.13 11.03 17.30
C ASP A 536 23.42 10.21 17.06
N TYR A 537 24.56 10.86 16.79
CA TYR A 537 25.83 10.16 16.52
C TYR A 537 26.29 9.24 17.67
N ARG A 538 25.79 9.48 18.89
CA ARG A 538 26.07 8.66 20.07
C ARG A 538 25.46 7.26 19.98
N ASN A 539 24.38 7.10 19.21
CA ASN A 539 23.76 5.79 18.99
C ASN A 539 24.68 4.81 18.27
N VAL A 540 25.70 5.29 17.55
CA VAL A 540 26.67 4.46 16.81
C VAL A 540 27.56 3.59 17.71
N TYR A 541 27.57 3.89 19.02
CA TYR A 541 28.41 3.24 20.02
C TYR A 541 27.61 2.95 21.30
N ASP A 542 26.28 2.77 21.21
CA ASP A 542 25.44 2.44 22.36
C ASP A 542 25.28 0.93 22.58
N GLY A 543 25.78 0.12 21.65
CA GLY A 543 25.76 -1.34 21.73
C GLY A 543 24.42 -1.95 21.32
N ASP A 544 23.51 -1.16 20.77
CA ASP A 544 22.22 -1.63 20.25
C ASP A 544 22.18 -1.45 18.71
N PRO A 545 22.30 -2.54 17.92
CA PRO A 545 22.27 -2.46 16.46
C PRO A 545 20.91 -2.04 15.89
N TYR A 546 19.90 -1.81 16.73
CA TYR A 546 18.56 -1.36 16.35
C TYR A 546 18.28 0.09 16.72
N THR A 547 19.20 0.78 17.41
CA THR A 547 19.27 2.23 17.40
C THR A 547 20.15 2.68 16.22
N SER A 548 20.10 3.96 15.85
CA SER A 548 20.93 4.43 14.74
C SER A 548 21.14 5.93 14.73
N PHE A 549 22.18 6.35 14.04
CA PHE A 549 22.35 7.74 13.65
C PHE A 549 21.57 8.04 12.37
N ASP A 550 20.86 9.16 12.39
CA ASP A 550 20.19 9.76 11.24
C ASP A 550 20.45 11.25 11.26
N TYR A 551 21.47 11.69 10.53
CA TYR A 551 21.85 13.09 10.52
C TYR A 551 20.73 13.92 9.89
N TYR A 552 20.32 15.00 10.54
CA TYR A 552 19.16 15.80 10.09
C TYR A 552 19.33 16.43 8.69
N GLN A 553 20.56 16.49 8.16
CA GLN A 553 20.84 16.94 6.81
C GLN A 553 21.28 15.76 5.93
N PRO A 554 21.06 15.85 4.60
CA PRO A 554 21.47 14.81 3.66
C PRO A 554 22.98 14.51 3.68
N THR A 555 23.82 15.47 4.07
CA THR A 555 25.29 15.39 3.97
C THR A 555 25.95 16.05 5.18
N GLY A 556 27.12 15.56 5.60
CA GLY A 556 27.96 16.18 6.65
C GLY A 556 27.95 15.46 8.01
N GLY A 557 27.13 14.43 8.16
CA GLY A 557 27.12 13.59 9.36
C GLY A 557 28.34 12.68 9.44
N TRP A 558 28.90 12.53 10.64
CA TRP A 558 29.93 11.55 10.96
C TRP A 558 29.89 11.17 12.45
N ALA A 559 30.36 9.97 12.77
CA ALA A 559 30.46 9.44 14.14
C ALA A 559 31.78 8.67 14.33
N GLY A 560 32.42 8.81 15.48
CA GLY A 560 33.79 8.34 15.71
C GLY A 560 34.18 8.21 17.17
N LEU A 561 35.44 7.83 17.39
CA LEU A 561 36.06 7.69 18.71
C LEU A 561 37.37 8.51 18.77
N ASP A 562 37.59 9.16 19.90
CA ASP A 562 38.91 9.50 20.42
C ASP A 562 39.38 8.35 21.31
N LEU A 563 40.29 7.52 20.79
CA LEU A 563 40.81 6.32 21.46
C LEU A 563 41.72 6.65 22.66
N GLY A 564 42.04 7.94 22.87
CA GLY A 564 42.94 8.41 23.93
C GLY A 564 44.42 8.15 23.65
N ARG A 565 44.74 7.10 22.89
CA ARG A 565 46.09 6.76 22.40
C ARG A 565 46.05 6.34 20.92
N PRO A 566 47.15 6.48 20.16
CA PRO A 566 47.24 5.90 18.83
C PRO A 566 47.19 4.37 18.87
N CYS A 567 46.27 3.77 18.12
CA CYS A 567 46.11 2.32 17.98
C CYS A 567 46.19 1.90 16.50
N LEU A 568 46.61 0.66 16.23
CA LEU A 568 46.42 0.05 14.92
C LEU A 568 44.93 -0.18 14.66
N ILE A 569 44.52 -0.09 13.41
CA ILE A 569 43.14 -0.41 12.99
C ILE A 569 43.21 -1.44 11.87
N ARG A 570 42.94 -2.70 12.23
CA ARG A 570 43.07 -3.86 11.32
C ARG A 570 41.77 -4.60 11.08
N LYS A 571 40.73 -4.30 11.84
CA LYS A 571 39.37 -4.75 11.55
C LYS A 571 38.34 -3.67 11.90
N ILE A 572 37.32 -3.57 11.07
CA ILE A 572 36.15 -2.73 11.27
C ILE A 572 34.92 -3.64 11.22
N ILE A 573 34.01 -3.49 12.18
CA ILE A 573 32.67 -4.07 12.12
C ILE A 573 31.67 -2.93 12.10
N PHE A 574 30.68 -2.98 11.23
CA PHE A 574 29.65 -1.95 11.16
C PHE A 574 28.29 -2.49 10.77
N THR A 575 27.25 -1.78 11.20
CA THR A 575 25.85 -2.16 11.02
C THR A 575 25.10 -1.02 10.34
N PRO A 576 24.36 -1.27 9.24
CA PRO A 576 23.51 -0.24 8.65
C PRO A 576 22.33 0.08 9.57
N ARG A 577 21.81 1.32 9.48
CA ARG A 577 20.48 1.59 10.04
C ARG A 577 19.48 0.58 9.49
N ASN A 578 18.59 0.09 10.33
CA ASN A 578 17.63 -0.94 9.95
C ASN A 578 16.35 -0.84 10.78
N ARG A 579 15.33 -1.65 10.43
CA ARG A 579 14.04 -1.72 11.13
C ARG A 579 13.83 -3.06 11.85
N ASP A 580 14.89 -3.67 12.38
CA ASP A 580 14.82 -4.98 13.07
C ASP A 580 14.35 -6.12 12.14
N ASN A 581 14.77 -6.06 10.86
CA ASN A 581 14.41 -7.02 9.81
C ASN A 581 15.53 -8.04 9.50
N TYR A 582 16.72 -7.85 10.07
CA TYR A 582 17.79 -8.85 10.04
C TYR A 582 17.47 -10.02 10.98
N VAL A 583 18.14 -11.14 10.78
CA VAL A 583 18.13 -12.26 11.73
C VAL A 583 18.76 -11.79 13.05
N ARG A 584 18.04 -12.04 14.15
CA ARG A 584 18.38 -11.59 15.49
C ARG A 584 18.63 -12.78 16.41
N GLU A 585 19.72 -12.72 17.15
CA GLU A 585 20.04 -13.70 18.18
C GLU A 585 18.92 -13.81 19.23
N GLY A 586 18.55 -15.05 19.57
CA GLY A 586 17.55 -15.36 20.60
C GLY A 586 16.09 -15.29 20.15
N ASP A 587 15.79 -14.78 18.96
CA ASP A 587 14.44 -14.85 18.39
C ASP A 587 14.16 -16.24 17.80
N THR A 588 12.89 -16.66 17.79
CA THR A 588 12.48 -17.96 17.22
C THR A 588 12.00 -17.76 15.80
N TYR A 589 12.66 -18.43 14.85
CA TYR A 589 12.32 -18.37 13.43
C TYR A 589 11.85 -19.71 12.93
N GLU A 590 10.97 -19.71 11.93
CA GLU A 590 10.54 -20.92 11.22
C GLU A 590 10.61 -20.68 9.71
N LEU A 591 11.29 -21.58 9.00
CA LEU A 591 11.39 -21.52 7.54
C LEU A 591 10.32 -22.41 6.91
N PHE A 592 9.63 -21.86 5.92
CA PHE A 592 8.66 -22.58 5.09
C PHE A 592 9.12 -22.61 3.64
N TYR A 593 8.75 -23.67 2.92
CA TYR A 593 8.81 -23.73 1.47
C TYR A 593 7.44 -24.01 0.88
N SER A 594 7.16 -23.50 -0.31
CA SER A 594 5.94 -23.82 -1.05
C SER A 594 6.09 -25.14 -1.77
N SER A 595 5.08 -26.01 -1.67
CA SER A 595 4.95 -27.22 -2.48
C SER A 595 3.48 -27.53 -2.73
N LYS A 596 3.13 -27.80 -4.00
CA LYS A 596 1.72 -28.02 -4.40
C LYS A 596 0.79 -26.90 -3.92
N GLY A 597 1.33 -25.69 -3.92
CA GLY A 597 0.63 -24.48 -3.49
C GLY A 597 0.35 -24.35 -2.00
N GLU A 598 0.91 -25.21 -1.15
CA GLU A 598 0.82 -25.12 0.31
C GLU A 598 2.18 -24.80 0.93
N TRP A 599 2.18 -24.17 2.11
CA TRP A 599 3.39 -23.89 2.88
C TRP A 599 3.74 -25.08 3.78
N ILE A 600 4.91 -25.65 3.58
CA ILE A 600 5.45 -26.77 4.38
C ILE A 600 6.60 -26.24 5.24
N SER A 601 6.53 -26.48 6.55
CA SER A 601 7.59 -26.10 7.49
C SER A 601 8.82 -27.01 7.32
N ILE A 602 10.00 -26.38 7.27
CA ILE A 602 11.31 -27.04 7.36
C ILE A 602 11.70 -27.22 8.83
N GLY A 603 11.21 -26.35 9.72
CA GLY A 603 11.43 -26.41 11.16
C GLY A 603 11.76 -25.06 11.79
N GLU A 604 11.69 -25.03 13.12
CA GLU A 604 12.05 -23.86 13.92
C GLU A 604 13.54 -23.85 14.29
N GLN A 605 14.13 -22.66 14.38
CA GLN A 605 15.48 -22.43 14.91
C GLN A 605 15.56 -21.14 15.71
N ILE A 606 16.47 -21.13 16.70
CA ILE A 606 16.88 -19.93 17.43
C ILE A 606 18.34 -19.68 17.05
N PRO A 607 18.66 -18.59 16.33
CA PRO A 607 20.02 -18.33 15.88
C PRO A 607 20.87 -17.86 17.07
N ALA A 608 22.13 -18.30 17.08
CA ALA A 608 23.18 -17.80 17.97
C ALA A 608 24.03 -16.69 17.32
N SER A 609 23.59 -16.16 16.17
CA SER A 609 24.31 -15.16 15.36
C SER A 609 23.32 -14.35 14.50
N ASP A 610 23.82 -13.45 13.65
CA ASP A 610 23.04 -12.69 12.66
C ASP A 610 22.65 -13.51 11.41
N SER A 611 22.60 -14.83 11.52
CA SER A 611 22.23 -15.72 10.41
C SER A 611 21.63 -17.04 10.86
N LEU A 612 20.86 -17.65 9.95
CA LEU A 612 20.28 -18.99 10.08
C LEU A 612 20.78 -19.90 8.95
N LEU A 613 20.92 -21.19 9.23
CA LEU A 613 21.28 -22.22 8.25
C LEU A 613 20.18 -23.27 8.16
N TYR A 614 19.68 -23.53 6.97
CA TYR A 614 18.65 -24.53 6.71
C TYR A 614 19.01 -25.39 5.50
N MET A 615 18.54 -26.64 5.47
CA MET A 615 18.48 -27.42 4.24
C MET A 615 17.13 -27.21 3.58
N ALA A 616 17.10 -26.61 2.39
CA ALA A 616 15.86 -26.27 1.68
C ALA A 616 15.83 -26.88 0.27
N PRO A 617 14.65 -27.24 -0.26
CA PRO A 617 14.50 -27.67 -1.65
C PRO A 617 14.98 -26.61 -2.64
N LYS A 618 15.83 -27.00 -3.61
CA LYS A 618 16.30 -26.08 -4.66
C LYS A 618 15.12 -25.61 -5.52
N GLY A 619 15.12 -24.33 -5.88
CA GLY A 619 14.10 -23.72 -6.76
C GLY A 619 12.71 -23.58 -6.14
N ALA A 620 12.57 -23.77 -4.82
CA ALA A 620 11.31 -23.52 -4.12
C ALA A 620 11.16 -22.04 -3.74
N LEU A 621 9.90 -21.60 -3.65
CA LEU A 621 9.56 -20.32 -3.02
C LEU A 621 9.61 -20.50 -1.51
N LEU A 622 10.31 -19.61 -0.81
CA LEU A 622 10.61 -19.70 0.62
C LEU A 622 9.96 -18.56 1.40
N TYR A 623 9.71 -18.78 2.68
CA TYR A 623 9.19 -17.77 3.60
C TYR A 623 9.79 -17.96 5.00
N LEU A 624 10.39 -16.91 5.55
CA LEU A 624 11.00 -16.93 6.88
C LEU A 624 10.12 -16.14 7.86
N LYS A 625 9.52 -16.86 8.82
CA LYS A 625 8.69 -16.28 9.87
C LYS A 625 9.50 -16.05 11.14
N ASN A 626 9.31 -14.92 11.82
CA ASN A 626 9.76 -14.66 13.18
C ASN A 626 8.55 -14.78 14.13
N HIS A 627 8.57 -15.78 15.01
CA HIS A 627 7.52 -16.02 15.99
C HIS A 627 7.63 -15.17 17.26
N THR A 628 8.76 -14.48 17.44
CA THR A 628 9.01 -13.64 18.62
C THR A 628 8.50 -12.21 18.43
N ARG A 629 8.85 -11.54 17.31
CA ARG A 629 8.56 -10.10 17.12
C ARG A 629 8.53 -9.66 15.66
N GLY A 630 8.02 -8.45 15.45
CA GLY A 630 7.92 -7.79 14.15
C GLY A 630 6.82 -8.38 13.27
N SER A 631 6.47 -7.67 12.20
CA SER A 631 5.42 -8.08 11.24
C SER A 631 5.86 -8.06 9.78
N ASP A 632 7.02 -7.46 9.51
CA ASP A 632 7.58 -7.32 8.18
C ASP A 632 8.26 -8.62 7.79
N GLU A 633 7.63 -9.38 6.89
CA GLU A 633 8.10 -10.67 6.39
C GLU A 633 7.70 -10.82 4.93
N ARG A 634 8.59 -11.32 4.07
CA ARG A 634 8.28 -11.54 2.65
C ARG A 634 8.81 -12.87 2.15
N ILE A 635 8.11 -13.37 1.14
CA ILE A 635 8.57 -14.52 0.37
C ILE A 635 9.86 -14.17 -0.37
N PHE A 636 10.68 -15.18 -0.64
CA PHE A 636 11.90 -15.04 -1.41
C PHE A 636 12.23 -16.33 -2.14
N GLU A 637 13.03 -16.22 -3.20
CA GLU A 637 13.78 -17.33 -3.76
C GLU A 637 15.22 -17.28 -3.25
N TYR A 638 15.90 -18.43 -3.22
CA TYR A 638 17.32 -18.50 -2.92
C TYR A 638 18.08 -18.84 -4.20
N GLU A 639 18.88 -17.89 -4.68
CA GLU A 639 19.60 -18.00 -5.96
C GLU A 639 21.01 -17.45 -5.78
N GLU A 640 22.01 -18.15 -6.34
CA GLU A 640 23.43 -17.75 -6.27
C GLU A 640 23.93 -17.45 -4.84
N GLY A 641 23.43 -18.19 -3.85
CA GLY A 641 23.81 -18.03 -2.44
C GLY A 641 23.21 -16.81 -1.74
N ARG A 642 22.15 -16.20 -2.30
CA ARG A 642 21.52 -14.99 -1.79
C ARG A 642 19.99 -15.12 -1.75
N GLN A 643 19.39 -14.43 -0.78
CA GLN A 643 17.93 -14.25 -0.73
C GLN A 643 17.53 -13.17 -1.75
N ARG A 644 16.66 -13.54 -2.70
CA ARG A 644 16.00 -12.60 -3.61
C ARG A 644 14.52 -12.54 -3.28
N TYR A 645 14.13 -11.44 -2.67
CA TYR A 645 12.77 -11.23 -2.19
C TYR A 645 11.85 -10.74 -3.30
N TRP A 646 10.58 -11.14 -3.18
CA TRP A 646 9.50 -10.67 -4.04
C TRP A 646 8.63 -9.67 -3.32
#